data_AF-A0A534R9G5-F1
#
_entry.id   AF-A0A534R9G5-F1
#
_cell.length_a   1.000
_cell.length_b   1.000
_cell.length_c   1.000
_cell.angle_alpha   90.00
_cell.angle_beta   90.00
_cell.angle_gamma   90.00
#
_symmetry.space_group_name_H-M   'P 1'
#
loop_
_entity.id
_entity.type
_entity.pdbx_description
1 polymer ?
#
loop_
_entity_poly.entity_id
_entity_poly.type
_entity_poly.pdbx_seq_one_letter_code
_entity_poly.pdbx_strand_id
1 'polypeptide(L)'
;MDCWPRRFIGGSALGASAICAALPGQTSGLHIVIADAIDPEAFGTLLEQLDLRRTLFNVVSKSGETAETMAQFLIVRDRLLRELGAVDYKRHLLVTSDAQQGALRQIVNDEGFRALPIPAAVGGRFSVLTTVGLFPAAAAGVDVEELLAGAASMDERSKAAATPLADPPLALGGLLWQLATSRQKTIVVLMAYCERLAATADWFCQLWAESLGKAVDLDGRTVEWGQTPVGALGTSDQHSQLQLYLEGPRDKAVVFLRLEDHGTNIDVPATYQDLASVGYLGGHSLGELLNAEQRATELALAKRGRPSATLTLPALNAFTLGQLFYLCQMATVAVGALAGIDPFGQPGVEEGKRLAWGLMGRPGFEASRAEVEAWLARKDARFVILIERPASVVKELVENALDAGAHHVEVELVGGGLEQIVVRDDGEGMAPEDALLAFARHATSKLTCAEELARIATLGFRGEALPSIAAVARVRLVTRRSADPTAVAIEANDTGHRPAGSAGAAPGTTIEVRELFATTPARRKFLRTAATELGHVVDLLTRVAVASPTVGFRLAQDGREVLSLPPVRALRDRLVQVLGRGRAGALVPVEAVHGGYTLTGFVAPPREQLASARLVWTYVRIGGEPVGAVAGRWVRDRVLLRAVLDGYASLVQRGRYPIAVLFLAAPAGELDVNVHPAKLEVRFRQPAAIHQLVAPALRARLTASLAPTAPPGQEPTAVGERPPAYGSVPTSTLTLEPAALPLWRPAPRGFASLRFIGQIFEGYLLCEGEGRVVLIDQHAAHERVVYERLHAERRTQGVPRDPLLVPETIELPPAQVAALAEHAAALEAAGLEGEPFGAGTFLLRTTPRALAGQDVAALLRAVAAELSEEGTSVAADRATDRALATVACHSVVRVGQRLDDAQVRALLVAMDGVEVVAHCPHGRPVAAALTRTQLEGLFHR
;
A
#
# COMPACT_ATOMS: atom_id res chain seq x y z
N MET A 1 32.75 -8.51 19.02
CA MET A 1 32.41 -7.12 19.36
C MET A 1 30.97 -7.13 19.83
N ASP A 2 30.80 -7.14 21.15
CA ASP A 2 29.53 -7.33 21.84
C ASP A 2 28.81 -5.99 22.02
N CYS A 3 27.82 -5.67 21.18
CA CYS A 3 27.03 -4.44 21.33
C CYS A 3 25.56 -4.68 20.94
N TRP A 4 24.79 -5.25 21.87
CA TRP A 4 23.33 -5.10 21.86
C TRP A 4 22.93 -4.38 23.15
N PRO A 5 22.14 -3.29 23.10
CA PRO A 5 21.77 -2.52 24.29
C PRO A 5 20.75 -3.25 25.16
N ARG A 6 20.75 -2.98 26.47
CA ARG A 6 19.73 -3.47 27.40
C ARG A 6 18.39 -2.78 27.09
N ARG A 7 17.28 -3.51 27.14
CA ARG A 7 15.94 -3.02 26.76
C ARG A 7 15.02 -2.81 27.96
N PHE A 8 14.08 -1.88 27.84
CA PHE A 8 13.12 -1.50 28.89
C PHE A 8 11.67 -1.53 28.38
N ILE A 9 10.67 -1.88 29.20
CA ILE A 9 9.23 -1.88 28.84
C ILE A 9 8.34 -1.32 29.97
N GLY A 10 7.31 -0.52 29.65
CA GLY A 10 6.45 0.23 30.60
C GLY A 10 4.96 0.24 30.25
N GLY A 11 4.06 0.21 31.25
CA GLY A 11 2.61 0.51 31.13
C GLY A 11 2.28 1.92 31.66
N SER A 12 1.09 2.49 31.40
CA SER A 12 0.86 3.95 31.49
C SER A 12 1.86 4.75 30.65
N ALA A 13 1.57 4.78 29.35
CA ALA A 13 2.58 4.92 28.31
C ALA A 13 2.78 6.33 27.79
N LEU A 14 1.70 7.07 27.50
CA LEU A 14 1.79 8.28 26.67
C LEU A 14 2.72 9.37 27.23
N GLY A 15 2.76 9.56 28.55
CA GLY A 15 3.69 10.51 29.18
C GLY A 15 5.16 10.08 29.02
N ALA A 16 5.46 8.79 29.24
CA ALA A 16 6.80 8.25 29.06
C ALA A 16 7.21 8.26 27.57
N SER A 17 6.27 7.92 26.66
CA SER A 17 6.46 8.00 25.21
C SER A 17 6.75 9.43 24.78
N ALA A 18 6.00 10.40 25.30
CA ALA A 18 6.21 11.82 25.02
C ALA A 18 7.60 12.29 25.45
N ILE A 19 8.08 11.92 26.64
CA ILE A 19 9.44 12.28 27.09
C ILE A 19 10.51 11.60 26.23
N CYS A 20 10.41 10.29 26.03
CA CYS A 20 11.45 9.52 25.34
C CYS A 20 11.53 9.85 23.84
N ALA A 21 10.41 10.19 23.20
CA ALA A 21 10.38 10.66 21.81
C ALA A 21 10.91 12.09 21.68
N ALA A 22 10.56 12.98 22.63
CA ALA A 22 11.01 14.37 22.64
C ALA A 22 12.52 14.48 22.88
N LEU A 23 13.04 13.66 23.79
CA LEU A 23 14.41 13.71 24.30
C LEU A 23 15.06 12.33 24.17
N PRO A 24 15.42 11.90 22.95
CA PRO A 24 16.07 10.61 22.74
C PRO A 24 17.43 10.60 23.44
N GLY A 25 17.59 9.65 24.36
CA GLY A 25 18.80 9.45 25.14
C GLY A 25 20.05 9.28 24.29
N GLN A 26 20.92 10.29 24.24
CA GLN A 26 22.17 10.20 23.48
C GLN A 26 23.27 9.39 24.21
N THR A 27 23.10 9.11 25.52
CA THR A 27 24.19 8.68 26.39
C THR A 27 23.97 7.38 27.18
N SER A 28 22.72 6.90 27.36
CA SER A 28 22.44 5.84 28.34
C SER A 28 22.76 4.41 27.88
N GLY A 29 22.90 4.17 26.57
CA GLY A 29 23.06 2.82 26.01
C GLY A 29 21.89 1.87 26.30
N LEU A 30 20.78 2.38 26.86
CA LEU A 30 19.54 1.65 27.12
C LEU A 30 18.51 2.02 26.06
N HIS A 31 17.88 1.01 25.47
CA HIS A 31 16.82 1.20 24.49
C HIS A 31 15.46 1.06 25.17
N ILE A 32 14.71 2.16 25.23
CA ILE A 32 13.37 2.19 25.82
C ILE A 32 12.35 1.74 24.77
N VAL A 33 11.55 0.74 25.11
CA VAL A 33 10.37 0.32 24.35
C VAL A 33 9.16 0.52 25.25
N ILE A 34 8.02 0.88 24.70
CA ILE A 34 6.77 1.02 25.44
C ILE A 34 5.78 0.07 24.81
N ALA A 35 5.13 -0.76 25.62
CA ALA A 35 4.15 -1.73 25.16
C ALA A 35 2.83 -1.50 25.87
N ASP A 36 1.97 -0.74 25.22
CA ASP A 36 0.66 -0.32 25.69
C ASP A 36 -0.50 -0.97 24.92
N ALA A 37 -0.19 -1.80 23.92
CA ALA A 37 -1.16 -2.59 23.18
C ALA A 37 -1.07 -4.08 23.53
N ILE A 38 -2.23 -4.75 23.58
CA ILE A 38 -2.36 -6.21 23.79
C ILE A 38 -2.52 -6.99 22.49
N ASP A 39 -2.16 -6.38 21.36
CA ASP A 39 -2.14 -7.08 20.08
C ASP A 39 -1.13 -8.24 20.13
N PRO A 40 -1.55 -9.49 19.92
CA PRO A 40 -0.68 -10.64 20.06
C PRO A 40 0.44 -10.67 19.02
N GLU A 41 0.26 -10.13 17.81
CA GLU A 41 1.32 -10.07 16.80
C GLU A 41 2.37 -9.04 17.22
N ALA A 42 1.95 -7.84 17.65
CA ALA A 42 2.86 -6.79 18.07
C ALA A 42 3.63 -7.17 19.35
N PHE A 43 2.93 -7.58 20.40
CA PHE A 43 3.54 -7.92 21.68
C PHE A 43 4.32 -9.24 21.62
N GLY A 44 3.80 -10.24 20.90
CA GLY A 44 4.49 -11.52 20.68
C GLY A 44 5.80 -11.33 19.91
N THR A 45 5.77 -10.60 18.80
CA THR A 45 6.98 -10.28 18.02
C THR A 45 7.98 -9.49 18.85
N LEU A 46 7.52 -8.52 19.64
CA LEU A 46 8.39 -7.78 20.54
C LEU A 46 9.08 -8.73 21.51
N LEU A 47 8.34 -9.60 22.22
CA LEU A 47 8.91 -10.56 23.17
C LEU A 47 9.94 -11.49 22.53
N GLU A 48 9.70 -11.98 21.32
CA GLU A 48 10.64 -12.83 20.58
C GLU A 48 11.96 -12.13 20.21
N GLN A 49 11.91 -10.81 20.01
CA GLN A 49 13.09 -10.00 19.68
C GLN A 49 13.90 -9.58 20.91
N LEU A 50 13.39 -9.76 22.14
CA LEU A 50 14.05 -9.36 23.38
C LEU A 50 15.02 -10.44 23.88
N ASP A 51 16.24 -10.03 24.22
CA ASP A 51 17.10 -10.85 25.08
C ASP A 51 16.67 -10.65 26.55
N LEU A 52 15.96 -11.63 27.10
CA LEU A 52 15.39 -11.56 28.45
C LEU A 52 16.47 -11.41 29.54
N ARG A 53 17.69 -11.93 29.32
CA ARG A 53 18.82 -11.78 30.27
C ARG A 53 19.37 -10.36 30.32
N ARG A 54 18.99 -9.51 29.37
CA ARG A 54 19.47 -8.13 29.23
C ARG A 54 18.34 -7.11 29.21
N THR A 55 17.12 -7.54 29.54
CA THR A 55 15.92 -6.69 29.50
C THR A 55 15.41 -6.46 30.92
N LEU A 56 15.01 -5.22 31.24
CA LEU A 56 14.31 -4.85 32.46
C LEU A 56 12.85 -4.51 32.11
N PHE A 57 11.91 -5.12 32.79
CA PHE A 57 10.49 -4.89 32.62
C PHE A 57 9.98 -4.02 33.76
N ASN A 58 9.48 -2.81 33.46
CA ASN A 58 8.79 -1.95 34.42
C ASN A 58 7.27 -2.05 34.25
N VAL A 59 6.64 -2.77 35.15
CA VAL A 59 5.19 -2.97 35.12
C VAL A 59 4.55 -1.79 35.83
N VAL A 60 3.73 -1.03 35.12
CA VAL A 60 3.21 0.23 35.66
C VAL A 60 1.69 0.28 35.56
N SER A 61 1.03 0.29 36.71
CA SER A 61 -0.41 0.40 36.85
C SER A 61 -0.74 0.95 38.23
N LYS A 62 -1.51 2.04 38.31
CA LYS A 62 -1.92 2.62 39.59
C LYS A 62 -2.90 1.70 40.35
N SER A 63 -3.93 1.20 39.69
CA SER A 63 -4.92 0.31 40.31
C SER A 63 -4.37 -1.08 40.59
N GLY A 64 -3.34 -1.50 39.83
CA GLY A 64 -2.84 -2.87 39.86
C GLY A 64 -3.82 -3.90 39.29
N GLU A 65 -4.88 -3.46 38.61
CA GLU A 65 -5.94 -4.30 38.04
C GLU A 65 -6.21 -3.99 36.55
N THR A 66 -5.43 -3.10 35.93
CA THR A 66 -5.53 -2.83 34.49
C THR A 66 -5.32 -4.12 33.70
N ALA A 67 -6.34 -4.59 32.99
CA ALA A 67 -6.36 -5.93 32.40
C ALA A 67 -5.19 -6.15 31.41
N GLU A 68 -4.92 -5.13 30.60
CA GLU A 68 -3.86 -5.12 29.59
C GLU A 68 -2.48 -5.28 30.22
N THR A 69 -2.16 -4.39 31.17
CA THR A 69 -0.90 -4.42 31.93
C THR A 69 -0.75 -5.74 32.69
N MET A 70 -1.82 -6.22 33.33
CA MET A 70 -1.78 -7.46 34.11
C MET A 70 -1.57 -8.68 33.21
N ALA A 71 -2.23 -8.76 32.05
CA ALA A 71 -2.04 -9.84 31.09
C ALA A 71 -0.59 -9.90 30.61
N GLN A 72 -0.03 -8.77 30.16
CA GLN A 72 1.37 -8.69 29.73
C GLN A 72 2.34 -9.02 30.87
N PHE A 73 2.10 -8.50 32.08
CA PHE A 73 2.92 -8.80 33.25
C PHE A 73 2.93 -10.29 33.57
N LEU A 74 1.77 -10.95 33.58
CA LEU A 74 1.69 -12.39 33.86
C LEU A 74 2.44 -13.22 32.81
N ILE A 75 2.33 -12.86 31.53
CA ILE A 75 3.07 -13.51 30.43
C ILE A 75 4.58 -13.32 30.61
N VAL A 76 5.03 -12.08 30.83
CA VAL A 76 6.45 -11.74 31.03
C VAL A 76 7.01 -12.44 32.26
N ARG A 77 6.30 -12.37 33.38
CA ARG A 77 6.71 -13.00 34.65
C ARG A 77 6.89 -14.50 34.47
N ASP A 78 5.91 -15.18 33.88
CA ASP A 78 5.98 -16.62 33.63
C ASP A 78 7.14 -16.98 32.69
N ARG A 79 7.35 -16.19 31.63
CA ARG A 79 8.46 -16.42 30.70
C ARG A 79 9.82 -16.24 31.36
N LEU A 80 10.01 -15.15 32.09
CA LEU A 80 11.25 -14.88 32.82
C LEU A 80 11.52 -15.97 33.88
N LEU A 81 10.49 -16.43 34.58
CA LEU A 81 10.60 -17.50 35.57
C LEU A 81 11.04 -18.82 34.91
N ARG A 82 10.47 -19.18 33.76
CA ARG A 82 10.84 -20.39 33.01
C ARG A 82 12.26 -20.34 32.45
N GLU A 83 12.71 -19.18 31.97
CA GLU A 83 14.03 -19.06 31.32
C GLU A 83 15.19 -18.77 32.29
N LEU A 84 14.96 -17.97 33.33
CA LEU A 84 16.01 -17.48 34.23
C LEU A 84 15.98 -18.17 35.61
N GLY A 85 14.89 -18.89 35.92
CA GLY A 85 14.68 -19.54 37.21
C GLY A 85 14.25 -18.58 38.33
N ALA A 86 13.87 -19.16 39.47
CA ALA A 86 13.15 -18.47 40.56
C ALA A 86 13.93 -17.36 41.29
N VAL A 87 15.26 -17.27 41.11
CA VAL A 87 16.10 -16.29 41.79
C VAL A 87 16.43 -15.10 40.89
N ASP A 88 16.78 -15.36 39.63
CA ASP A 88 17.27 -14.29 38.74
C ASP A 88 16.13 -13.50 38.08
N TYR A 89 14.96 -14.09 37.84
CA TYR A 89 13.85 -13.41 37.14
C TYR A 89 13.40 -12.11 37.82
N LYS A 90 13.44 -12.06 39.16
CA LYS A 90 13.03 -10.87 39.94
C LYS A 90 13.91 -9.65 39.68
N ARG A 91 15.16 -9.84 39.26
CA ARG A 91 16.10 -8.75 38.93
C ARG A 91 15.73 -8.04 37.62
N HIS A 92 14.91 -8.71 36.80
CA HIS A 92 14.42 -8.22 35.52
C HIS A 92 13.03 -7.58 35.62
N LEU A 93 12.47 -7.45 36.82
CA LEU A 93 11.16 -6.84 37.06
C LEU A 93 11.27 -5.67 38.04
N LEU A 94 10.66 -4.56 37.65
CA LEU A 94 10.38 -3.38 38.46
C LEU A 94 8.87 -3.13 38.38
N VAL A 95 8.26 -2.69 39.48
CA VAL A 95 6.83 -2.39 39.51
C VAL A 95 6.58 -0.95 39.94
N THR A 96 5.92 -0.14 39.12
CA THR A 96 5.48 1.21 39.50
C THR A 96 3.96 1.20 39.73
N SER A 97 3.54 1.24 40.99
CA SER A 97 2.13 1.07 41.38
C SER A 97 1.78 1.96 42.58
N ASP A 98 0.49 2.06 42.94
CA ASP A 98 0.09 2.64 44.23
C ASP A 98 0.90 2.02 45.38
N ALA A 99 1.25 2.81 46.39
CA ALA A 99 2.16 2.40 47.47
C ALA A 99 1.53 1.38 48.43
N GLN A 100 0.21 1.32 48.55
CA GLN A 100 -0.49 0.55 49.58
C GLN A 100 -1.59 -0.37 49.03
N GLN A 101 -2.22 -0.01 47.91
CA GLN A 101 -3.43 -0.68 47.41
C GLN A 101 -3.24 -1.37 46.05
N GLY A 102 -4.16 -2.26 45.70
CA GLY A 102 -4.24 -2.93 44.40
C GLY A 102 -3.60 -4.32 44.34
N ALA A 103 -4.12 -5.18 43.46
CA ALA A 103 -3.65 -6.57 43.31
C ALA A 103 -2.16 -6.65 42.94
N LEU A 104 -1.68 -5.75 42.07
CA LEU A 104 -0.26 -5.68 41.73
C LEU A 104 0.63 -5.33 42.93
N ARG A 105 0.17 -4.47 43.86
CA ARG A 105 0.92 -4.18 45.09
C ARG A 105 0.99 -5.39 46.02
N GLN A 106 -0.11 -6.16 46.12
CA GLN A 106 -0.09 -7.41 46.86
C GLN A 106 0.93 -8.39 46.26
N ILE A 107 0.95 -8.57 44.93
CA ILE A 107 1.93 -9.43 44.25
C ILE A 107 3.38 -8.96 44.51
N VAL A 108 3.62 -7.65 44.50
CA VAL A 108 4.93 -7.08 44.86
C VAL A 108 5.34 -7.45 46.27
N ASN A 109 4.43 -7.38 47.24
CA ASN A 109 4.71 -7.70 48.63
C ASN A 109 4.96 -9.20 48.82
N ASP A 110 4.17 -10.05 48.16
CA ASP A 110 4.27 -11.51 48.25
C ASP A 110 5.55 -12.05 47.59
N GLU A 111 5.94 -11.49 46.44
CA GLU A 111 7.10 -11.96 45.68
C GLU A 111 8.39 -11.16 45.93
N GLY A 112 8.30 -9.97 46.53
CA GLY A 112 9.46 -9.12 46.84
C GLY A 112 10.08 -8.44 45.62
N PHE A 113 9.27 -7.95 44.68
CA PHE A 113 9.77 -7.17 43.54
C PHE A 113 10.27 -5.78 43.97
N ARG A 114 11.21 -5.21 43.22
CA ARG A 114 11.54 -3.79 43.35
C ARG A 114 10.33 -2.98 42.91
N ALA A 115 9.99 -1.93 43.66
CA ALA A 115 8.84 -1.11 43.32
C ALA A 115 9.06 0.38 43.55
N LEU A 116 8.41 1.17 42.71
CA LEU A 116 8.32 2.62 42.81
C LEU A 116 6.87 3.03 43.13
N PRO A 117 6.65 4.06 43.96
CA PRO A 117 5.30 4.50 44.30
C PRO A 117 4.75 5.46 43.23
N ILE A 118 3.47 5.29 42.88
CA ILE A 118 2.67 6.35 42.23
C ILE A 118 1.96 7.13 43.34
N PRO A 119 2.06 8.47 43.38
CA PRO A 119 1.35 9.26 44.38
C PRO A 119 -0.16 9.04 44.33
N ALA A 120 -0.79 8.73 45.47
CA ALA A 120 -2.21 8.40 45.55
C ALA A 120 -3.12 9.52 45.00
N ALA A 121 -2.74 10.78 45.20
CA ALA A 121 -3.49 11.94 44.74
C ALA A 121 -3.34 12.25 43.23
N VAL A 122 -2.42 11.59 42.51
CA VAL A 122 -2.14 11.90 41.10
C VAL A 122 -2.81 10.87 40.18
N GLY A 123 -3.71 11.34 39.31
CA GLY A 123 -4.37 10.51 38.30
C GLY A 123 -3.41 10.08 37.18
N GLY A 124 -3.73 9.01 36.45
CA GLY A 124 -2.86 8.42 35.42
C GLY A 124 -2.39 9.44 34.37
N ARG A 125 -3.31 10.17 33.72
CA ARG A 125 -2.97 11.19 32.71
C ARG A 125 -2.18 12.40 33.25
N PHE A 126 -2.19 12.62 34.56
CA PHE A 126 -1.41 13.67 35.23
C PHE A 126 -0.05 13.18 35.76
N SER A 127 0.27 11.90 35.61
CA SER A 127 1.43 11.27 36.28
C SER A 127 2.77 11.39 35.54
N VAL A 128 2.83 12.10 34.39
CA VAL A 128 4.05 12.21 33.56
C VAL A 128 5.26 12.76 34.33
N LEU A 129 5.06 13.68 35.28
CA LEU A 129 6.11 14.24 36.15
C LEU A 129 6.29 13.48 37.47
N THR A 130 5.78 12.25 37.56
CA THR A 130 5.98 11.34 38.70
C THR A 130 6.89 10.18 38.29
N THR A 131 7.12 9.21 39.19
CA THR A 131 7.87 7.98 38.90
C THR A 131 7.42 7.26 37.63
N VAL A 132 6.16 7.41 37.21
CA VAL A 132 5.62 6.86 35.95
C VAL A 132 6.40 7.35 34.73
N GLY A 133 6.62 8.65 34.59
CA GLY A 133 7.38 9.22 33.46
C GLY A 133 8.85 9.46 33.77
N LEU A 134 9.18 9.83 35.01
CA LEU A 134 10.56 10.16 35.41
C LEU A 134 11.49 8.94 35.40
N PHE A 135 11.01 7.76 35.80
CA PHE A 135 11.87 6.58 35.78
C PHE A 135 12.29 6.14 34.37
N PRO A 136 11.38 5.96 33.39
CA PRO A 136 11.79 5.69 32.01
C PRO A 136 12.63 6.83 31.41
N ALA A 137 12.35 8.09 31.74
CA ALA A 137 13.15 9.23 31.30
C ALA A 137 14.59 9.17 31.83
N ALA A 138 14.77 8.91 33.13
CA ALA A 138 16.08 8.72 33.73
C ALA A 138 16.83 7.51 33.13
N ALA A 139 16.11 6.42 32.85
CA ALA A 139 16.68 5.25 32.16
C ALA A 139 17.09 5.57 30.71
N ALA A 140 16.37 6.45 30.02
CA ALA A 140 16.77 6.99 28.73
C ALA A 140 17.97 7.96 28.85
N GLY A 141 18.38 8.38 30.05
CA GLY A 141 19.45 9.37 30.23
C GLY A 141 18.98 10.81 30.07
N VAL A 142 17.67 11.06 30.18
CA VAL A 142 17.12 12.41 30.28
C VAL A 142 17.41 12.99 31.67
N ASP A 143 17.78 14.27 31.71
CA ASP A 143 17.92 14.99 32.97
C ASP A 143 16.54 15.27 33.59
N VAL A 144 16.15 14.40 34.53
CA VAL A 144 14.86 14.48 35.22
C VAL A 144 14.80 15.63 36.23
N GLU A 145 15.94 16.09 36.75
CA GLU A 145 15.99 17.25 37.64
C GLU A 145 15.72 18.53 36.84
N GLU A 146 16.33 18.65 35.66
CA GLU A 146 16.06 19.75 34.72
C GLU A 146 14.59 19.73 34.24
N LEU A 147 14.03 18.54 33.97
CA LEU A 147 12.61 18.38 33.62
C LEU A 147 11.68 18.92 34.72
N LEU A 148 11.95 18.56 35.98
CA LEU A 148 11.18 19.03 37.13
C LEU A 148 11.41 20.53 37.40
N ALA A 149 12.63 21.02 37.21
CA ALA A 149 12.94 22.45 37.33
C ALA A 149 12.16 23.29 36.30
N GLY A 150 11.99 22.76 35.08
CA GLY A 150 11.14 23.35 34.05
C GLY A 150 9.68 23.47 34.49
N ALA A 151 9.10 22.37 34.98
CA ALA A 151 7.74 22.37 35.50
C ALA A 151 7.57 23.35 36.67
N ALA A 152 8.50 23.34 37.63
CA ALA A 152 8.51 24.26 38.77
C ALA A 152 8.64 25.72 38.32
N SER A 153 9.42 26.01 37.29
CA SER A 153 9.53 27.36 36.72
C SER A 153 8.21 27.86 36.15
N MET A 154 7.43 26.99 35.49
CA MET A 154 6.09 27.37 35.01
C MET A 154 5.12 27.61 36.17
N ASP A 155 5.17 26.78 37.21
CA ASP A 155 4.37 26.94 38.42
C ASP A 155 4.64 28.28 39.12
N GLU A 156 5.92 28.61 39.34
CA GLU A 156 6.30 29.90 39.94
C GLU A 156 5.90 31.09 39.07
N ARG A 157 5.95 30.93 37.74
CA ARG A 157 5.44 31.96 36.81
C ARG A 157 3.93 32.17 36.95
N SER A 158 3.16 31.09 37.11
CA SER A 158 1.71 31.17 37.35
C SER A 158 1.41 31.83 38.70
N LYS A 159 2.09 31.42 39.78
CA LYS A 159 1.92 32.04 41.12
C LYS A 159 2.28 33.52 41.15
N ALA A 160 3.30 33.92 40.40
CA ALA A 160 3.75 35.31 40.32
C ALA A 160 2.88 36.20 39.40
N ALA A 161 1.94 35.61 38.65
CA ALA A 161 1.14 36.35 37.68
C ALA A 161 0.17 37.32 38.38
N ALA A 162 0.27 38.62 38.05
CA ALA A 162 -0.59 39.65 38.62
C ALA A 162 -2.05 39.59 38.14
N THR A 163 -2.33 38.90 37.03
CA THR A 163 -3.68 38.72 36.47
C THR A 163 -3.83 37.33 35.85
N PRO A 164 -5.06 36.79 35.72
CA PRO A 164 -5.28 35.50 35.06
C PRO A 164 -4.77 35.44 33.60
N LEU A 165 -4.72 36.57 32.88
CA LEU A 165 -4.15 36.61 31.53
C LEU A 165 -2.62 36.64 31.50
N ALA A 166 -1.98 37.00 32.61
CA ALA A 166 -0.53 36.94 32.77
C ALA A 166 -0.04 35.54 33.20
N ASP A 167 -0.94 34.71 33.73
CA ASP A 167 -0.70 33.30 34.05
C ASP A 167 -0.84 32.45 32.77
N PRO A 168 0.25 31.85 32.23
CA PRO A 168 0.19 31.18 30.94
C PRO A 168 -0.80 30.01 30.85
N PRO A 169 -0.87 29.07 31.82
CA PRO A 169 -1.96 28.10 31.91
C PRO A 169 -3.37 28.70 31.87
N LEU A 170 -3.65 29.73 32.65
CA LEU A 170 -4.99 30.34 32.70
C LEU A 170 -5.31 31.12 31.43
N ALA A 171 -4.32 31.75 30.81
CA ALA A 171 -4.48 32.42 29.52
C ALA A 171 -4.83 31.43 28.41
N LEU A 172 -4.10 30.31 28.31
CA LEU A 172 -4.39 29.25 27.33
C LEU A 172 -5.75 28.59 27.62
N GLY A 173 -5.99 28.20 28.87
CA GLY A 173 -7.25 27.57 29.27
C GLY A 173 -8.45 28.48 29.03
N GLY A 174 -8.37 29.75 29.45
CA GLY A 174 -9.41 30.75 29.23
C GLY A 174 -9.68 31.02 27.74
N LEU A 175 -8.63 31.08 26.91
CA LEU A 175 -8.77 31.20 25.46
C LEU A 175 -9.53 30.00 24.86
N LEU A 176 -9.09 28.78 25.19
CA LEU A 176 -9.72 27.56 24.67
C LEU A 176 -11.16 27.39 25.17
N TRP A 177 -11.43 27.76 26.43
CA TRP A 177 -12.79 27.84 26.98
C TRP A 177 -13.67 28.81 26.21
N GLN A 178 -13.19 30.04 25.97
CA GLN A 178 -13.95 31.04 25.21
C GLN A 178 -14.21 30.58 23.76
N LEU A 179 -13.21 29.94 23.14
CA LEU A 179 -13.36 29.38 21.80
C LEU A 179 -14.39 28.25 21.78
N ALA A 180 -14.36 27.34 22.74
CA ALA A 180 -15.31 26.23 22.85
C ALA A 180 -16.74 26.73 23.06
N THR A 181 -16.95 27.66 24.00
CA THR A 181 -18.28 28.10 24.45
C THR A 181 -18.85 29.22 23.60
N SER A 182 -18.13 30.34 23.49
CA SER A 182 -18.63 31.56 22.84
C SER A 182 -18.46 31.53 21.33
N ARG A 183 -17.52 30.72 20.81
CA ARG A 183 -17.22 30.63 19.37
C ARG A 183 -17.47 29.24 18.78
N GLN A 184 -18.05 28.32 19.56
CA GLN A 184 -18.45 26.97 19.14
C GLN A 184 -17.32 26.18 18.47
N LYS A 185 -16.09 26.32 18.97
CA LYS A 185 -14.95 25.52 18.54
C LYS A 185 -14.93 24.21 19.32
N THR A 186 -15.72 23.24 18.88
CA THR A 186 -15.87 21.94 19.53
C THR A 186 -14.65 21.04 19.36
N ILE A 187 -13.70 21.40 18.48
CA ILE A 187 -12.45 20.67 18.25
C ILE A 187 -11.25 21.58 18.55
N VAL A 188 -10.29 21.06 19.32
CA VAL A 188 -8.96 21.66 19.48
C VAL A 188 -7.92 20.78 18.78
N VAL A 189 -7.13 21.36 17.89
CA VAL A 189 -6.04 20.67 17.19
C VAL A 189 -4.73 21.08 17.84
N LEU A 190 -3.94 20.14 18.35
CA LEU A 190 -2.57 20.40 18.76
C LEU A 190 -1.63 19.96 17.63
N MET A 191 -1.14 20.93 16.86
CA MET A 191 -0.34 20.68 15.66
C MET A 191 1.14 20.94 15.93
N ALA A 192 1.93 19.87 16.06
CA ALA A 192 3.36 19.96 16.33
C ALA A 192 4.17 20.17 15.05
N TYR A 193 5.04 21.18 15.01
CA TYR A 193 6.03 21.37 13.93
C TYR A 193 7.40 20.83 14.35
N CYS A 194 7.38 19.58 14.82
CA CYS A 194 8.56 18.80 15.21
C CYS A 194 8.11 17.36 15.44
N GLU A 195 8.71 16.42 14.72
CA GLU A 195 8.37 15.00 14.82
C GLU A 195 8.61 14.43 16.22
N ARG A 196 9.64 14.93 16.92
CA ARG A 196 9.94 14.55 18.32
C ARG A 196 8.82 14.92 19.30
N LEU A 197 7.95 15.87 18.95
CA LEU A 197 6.80 16.28 19.76
C LEU A 197 5.49 15.59 19.36
N ALA A 198 5.49 14.66 18.40
CA ALA A 198 4.28 13.95 17.97
C ALA A 198 3.62 13.19 19.14
N ALA A 199 4.40 12.41 19.89
CA ALA A 199 3.91 11.69 21.07
C ALA A 199 3.43 12.62 22.20
N THR A 200 3.95 13.86 22.25
CA THR A 200 3.44 14.90 23.17
C THR A 200 2.03 15.33 22.79
N ALA A 201 1.69 15.36 21.50
CA ALA A 201 0.33 15.65 21.05
C ALA A 201 -0.65 14.53 21.44
N ASP A 202 -0.25 13.26 21.33
CA ASP A 202 -1.06 12.12 21.78
C ASP A 202 -1.31 12.14 23.29
N TRP A 203 -0.26 12.44 24.08
CA TRP A 203 -0.39 12.64 25.52
C TRP A 203 -1.38 13.77 25.85
N PHE A 204 -1.31 14.90 25.14
CA PHE A 204 -2.26 16.01 25.31
C PHE A 204 -3.69 15.59 24.96
N CYS A 205 -3.88 14.81 23.89
CA CYS A 205 -5.19 14.28 23.53
C CYS A 205 -5.80 13.46 24.68
N GLN A 206 -5.04 12.57 25.30
CA GLN A 206 -5.51 11.84 26.48
C GLN A 206 -5.84 12.80 27.64
N LEU A 207 -4.92 13.70 27.94
CA LEU A 207 -5.08 14.68 29.03
C LEU A 207 -6.38 15.48 28.87
N TRP A 208 -6.60 16.03 27.69
CA TRP A 208 -7.73 16.91 27.40
C TRP A 208 -9.03 16.13 27.30
N ALA A 209 -9.07 15.04 26.53
CA ALA A 209 -10.31 14.27 26.30
C ALA A 209 -10.85 13.63 27.58
N GLU A 210 -10.02 12.91 28.33
CA GLU A 210 -10.48 12.21 29.53
C GLU A 210 -10.81 13.16 30.68
N SER A 211 -10.16 14.33 30.76
CA SER A 211 -10.45 15.32 31.80
C SER A 211 -11.73 16.09 31.49
N LEU A 212 -11.97 16.43 30.23
CA LEU A 212 -13.00 17.39 29.87
C LEU A 212 -14.27 16.76 29.30
N GLY A 213 -14.20 15.56 28.73
CA GLY A 213 -15.37 14.82 28.24
C GLY A 213 -16.20 14.27 29.40
N LYS A 214 -17.23 14.98 29.84
CA LYS A 214 -18.07 14.63 30.99
C LYS A 214 -19.54 14.75 30.69
N ALA A 215 -20.29 13.69 31.05
CA ALA A 215 -21.74 13.70 30.97
C ALA A 215 -22.38 14.62 32.02
N VAL A 216 -21.77 14.73 33.20
CA VAL A 216 -22.32 15.46 34.36
C VAL A 216 -21.32 16.49 34.93
N ASP A 217 -21.87 17.56 35.50
CA ASP A 217 -21.13 18.55 36.28
C ASP A 217 -20.94 18.13 37.75
N LEU A 218 -20.27 18.98 38.54
CA LEU A 218 -20.01 18.75 39.96
C LEU A 218 -21.29 18.74 40.82
N ASP A 219 -22.40 19.32 40.33
CA ASP A 219 -23.71 19.30 40.96
C ASP A 219 -24.55 18.06 40.54
N GLY A 220 -23.99 17.20 39.67
CA GLY A 220 -24.66 16.02 39.14
C GLY A 220 -25.67 16.30 38.02
N ARG A 221 -25.68 17.50 37.44
CA ARG A 221 -26.54 17.86 36.31
C ARG A 221 -25.93 17.41 35.00
N THR A 222 -26.76 16.97 34.07
CA THR A 222 -26.31 16.58 32.72
C THR A 222 -25.82 17.81 31.95
N VAL A 223 -24.56 17.79 31.53
CA VAL A 223 -23.92 18.85 30.74
C VAL A 223 -23.36 18.36 29.41
N GLU A 224 -23.01 17.06 29.29
CA GLU A 224 -22.40 16.45 28.09
C GLU A 224 -21.30 17.32 27.48
N TRP A 225 -20.46 17.89 28.34
CA TRP A 225 -19.47 18.88 27.96
C TRP A 225 -18.19 18.21 27.48
N GLY A 226 -17.51 18.85 26.54
CA GLY A 226 -16.21 18.41 26.05
C GLY A 226 -15.78 19.17 24.80
N GLN A 227 -14.46 19.31 24.63
CA GLN A 227 -13.85 19.78 23.39
C GLN A 227 -12.96 18.66 22.87
N THR A 228 -13.21 18.17 21.65
CA THR A 228 -12.51 17.02 21.07
C THR A 228 -11.07 17.41 20.73
N PRO A 229 -10.04 16.79 21.33
CA PRO A 229 -8.66 17.07 20.98
C PRO A 229 -8.21 16.20 19.79
N VAL A 230 -7.43 16.78 18.88
CA VAL A 230 -6.84 16.11 17.73
C VAL A 230 -5.35 16.43 17.68
N GLY A 231 -4.50 15.39 17.65
CA GLY A 231 -3.08 15.53 17.36
C GLY A 231 -2.85 15.67 15.86
N ALA A 232 -1.94 16.54 15.45
CA ALA A 232 -1.52 16.70 14.05
C ALA A 232 -0.02 17.02 13.96
N LEU A 233 0.62 16.65 12.86
CA LEU A 233 2.04 16.87 12.62
C LEU A 233 2.26 17.78 11.40
N GLY A 234 2.89 18.93 11.61
CA GLY A 234 3.43 19.76 10.54
C GLY A 234 4.79 19.23 10.06
N THR A 235 5.03 19.06 8.77
CA THR A 235 4.21 19.48 7.61
C THR A 235 3.39 18.35 7.00
N SER A 236 3.58 17.11 7.45
CA SER A 236 2.89 15.91 6.94
C SER A 236 1.37 16.07 6.85
N ASP A 237 0.73 16.59 7.89
CA ASP A 237 -0.73 16.80 7.94
C ASP A 237 -1.20 18.08 7.25
N GLN A 238 -0.28 18.90 6.72
CA GLN A 238 -0.67 19.89 5.73
C GLN A 238 -1.17 19.22 4.45
N HIS A 239 -0.65 18.03 4.13
CA HIS A 239 -1.04 17.25 2.95
C HIS A 239 -2.17 16.25 3.22
N SER A 240 -2.75 16.25 4.43
CA SER A 240 -3.86 15.38 4.81
C SER A 240 -5.05 16.17 5.38
N GLN A 241 -4.82 16.99 6.42
CA GLN A 241 -5.87 17.64 7.21
C GLN A 241 -6.02 19.14 6.93
N LEU A 242 -4.98 19.84 6.47
CA LEU A 242 -5.04 21.31 6.34
C LEU A 242 -6.14 21.79 5.39
N GLN A 243 -6.45 21.04 4.33
CA GLN A 243 -7.61 21.32 3.47
C GLN A 243 -8.92 21.37 4.29
N LEU A 244 -9.13 20.39 5.18
CA LEU A 244 -10.27 20.36 6.09
C LEU A 244 -10.22 21.51 7.10
N TYR A 245 -9.04 21.87 7.61
CA TYR A 245 -8.90 22.95 8.60
C TYR A 245 -9.19 24.33 7.98
N LEU A 246 -8.84 24.53 6.71
CA LEU A 246 -9.05 25.77 5.99
C LEU A 246 -10.47 25.90 5.44
N GLU A 247 -11.03 24.85 4.86
CA GLU A 247 -12.27 24.92 4.06
C GLU A 247 -13.43 24.11 4.64
N GLY A 248 -13.16 23.18 5.54
CA GLY A 248 -14.19 22.40 6.23
C GLY A 248 -14.98 23.17 7.28
N PRO A 249 -15.76 22.45 8.13
CA PRO A 249 -16.55 23.05 9.20
C PRO A 249 -15.75 24.02 10.08
N ARG A 250 -16.39 25.10 10.54
CA ARG A 250 -15.79 26.18 11.35
C ARG A 250 -15.80 25.85 12.85
N ASP A 251 -15.48 24.60 13.18
CA ASP A 251 -15.57 24.01 14.52
C ASP A 251 -14.20 23.80 15.20
N LYS A 252 -13.09 24.17 14.52
CA LYS A 252 -11.72 23.93 15.00
C LYS A 252 -11.03 25.20 15.52
N ALA A 253 -10.22 25.02 16.57
CA ALA A 253 -9.16 25.92 17.00
C ALA A 253 -7.81 25.20 16.92
N VAL A 254 -6.80 25.82 16.30
CA VAL A 254 -5.48 25.19 16.09
C VAL A 254 -4.44 25.78 17.03
N VAL A 255 -3.85 24.95 17.89
CA VAL A 255 -2.71 25.32 18.73
C VAL A 255 -1.46 24.71 18.11
N PHE A 256 -0.55 25.56 17.63
CA PHE A 256 0.74 25.12 17.10
C PHE A 256 1.75 24.91 18.23
N LEU A 257 2.56 23.85 18.15
CA LEU A 257 3.82 23.74 18.88
C LEU A 257 4.96 24.06 17.91
N ARG A 258 5.62 25.21 18.09
CA ARG A 258 6.78 25.61 17.28
C ARG A 258 8.06 25.54 18.10
N LEU A 259 9.12 25.04 17.49
CA LEU A 259 10.49 25.12 18.00
C LEU A 259 11.27 26.18 17.22
N GLU A 260 11.90 27.12 17.93
CA GLU A 260 12.80 28.08 17.29
C GLU A 260 14.15 27.43 16.97
N ASP A 261 14.78 26.78 17.95
CA ASP A 261 15.96 25.95 17.76
C ASP A 261 15.61 24.46 17.72
N HIS A 262 15.88 23.82 16.57
CA HIS A 262 15.67 22.39 16.35
C HIS A 262 16.82 21.53 16.88
N GLY A 263 17.95 22.13 17.28
CA GLY A 263 19.14 21.48 17.84
C GLY A 263 20.03 20.79 16.80
N THR A 264 19.57 20.60 15.58
CA THR A 264 20.38 20.11 14.45
C THR A 264 20.11 20.99 13.24
N ASN A 265 21.16 21.60 12.70
CA ASN A 265 21.06 22.42 11.51
C ASN A 265 21.42 21.58 10.28
N ILE A 266 20.46 21.41 9.36
CA ILE A 266 20.66 20.73 8.09
C ILE A 266 20.38 21.73 6.98
N ASP A 267 21.43 22.16 6.29
CA ASP A 267 21.32 23.16 5.23
C ASP A 267 20.88 22.51 3.92
N VAL A 268 19.96 23.18 3.21
CA VAL A 268 19.56 22.83 1.86
C VAL A 268 20.68 23.26 0.91
N PRO A 269 21.28 22.33 0.13
CA PRO A 269 22.37 22.66 -0.77
C PRO A 269 21.94 23.74 -1.77
N ALA A 270 22.83 24.72 -2.01
CA ALA A 270 22.69 25.74 -3.03
C ALA A 270 22.91 25.18 -4.45
N THR A 271 22.23 24.09 -4.79
CA THR A 271 22.26 23.43 -6.10
C THR A 271 21.02 23.86 -6.89
N TYR A 272 21.14 23.95 -8.23
CA TYR A 272 20.03 24.34 -9.11
C TYR A 272 19.47 25.76 -8.82
N GLN A 273 20.32 26.71 -8.42
CA GLN A 273 19.93 28.10 -8.15
C GLN A 273 19.31 28.80 -9.37
N ASP A 274 19.63 28.33 -10.56
CA ASP A 274 19.08 28.79 -11.83
C ASP A 274 17.62 28.33 -12.05
N LEU A 275 17.17 27.27 -11.36
CA LEU A 275 15.78 26.81 -11.39
C LEU A 275 14.96 27.56 -10.35
N ALA A 276 14.24 28.62 -10.76
CA ALA A 276 13.46 29.47 -9.85
C ALA A 276 12.48 28.70 -8.93
N SER A 277 11.97 27.55 -9.37
CA SER A 277 11.03 26.71 -8.60
C SER A 277 11.65 26.00 -7.39
N VAL A 278 12.97 25.83 -7.34
CA VAL A 278 13.66 25.09 -6.25
C VAL A 278 14.90 25.83 -5.73
N GLY A 279 15.55 26.65 -6.56
CA GLY A 279 16.75 27.39 -6.23
C GLY A 279 16.59 28.37 -5.07
N TYR A 280 15.36 28.84 -4.82
CA TYR A 280 15.05 29.69 -3.67
C TYR A 280 15.24 28.98 -2.33
N LEU A 281 15.24 27.64 -2.30
CA LEU A 281 15.50 26.86 -1.08
C LEU A 281 17.00 26.81 -0.75
N GLY A 282 17.87 27.01 -1.74
CA GLY A 282 19.31 26.90 -1.56
C GLY A 282 19.85 27.94 -0.58
N GLY A 283 20.57 27.49 0.44
CA GLY A 283 21.13 28.36 1.49
C GLY A 283 20.21 28.57 2.70
N HIS A 284 19.01 27.99 2.69
CA HIS A 284 18.16 27.89 3.89
C HIS A 284 18.41 26.57 4.61
N SER A 285 18.10 26.52 5.91
CA SER A 285 18.07 25.25 6.63
C SER A 285 16.70 24.59 6.65
N LEU A 286 16.65 23.28 6.87
CA LEU A 286 15.39 22.56 7.07
C LEU A 286 14.59 23.10 8.26
N GLY A 287 15.26 23.56 9.32
CA GLY A 287 14.60 24.19 10.47
C GLY A 287 13.98 25.53 10.11
N GLU A 288 14.67 26.34 9.31
CA GLU A 288 14.13 27.60 8.76
C GLU A 288 12.90 27.35 7.89
N LEU A 289 12.98 26.37 6.97
CA LEU A 289 11.87 25.99 6.10
C LEU A 289 10.66 25.52 6.92
N LEU A 290 10.87 24.65 7.91
CA LEU A 290 9.81 24.12 8.77
C LEU A 290 9.11 25.25 9.55
N ASN A 291 9.86 26.22 10.06
CA ASN A 291 9.32 27.39 10.74
C ASN A 291 8.60 28.35 9.78
N ALA A 292 9.09 28.49 8.55
CA ALA A 292 8.42 29.26 7.51
C ALA A 292 7.05 28.64 7.14
N GLU A 293 7.00 27.32 6.99
CA GLU A 293 5.75 26.60 6.70
C GLU A 293 4.74 26.68 7.84
N GLN A 294 5.20 26.64 9.11
CA GLN A 294 4.32 26.87 10.26
C GLN A 294 3.68 28.25 10.22
N ARG A 295 4.49 29.30 10.03
CA ARG A 295 4.02 30.69 10.00
C ARG A 295 3.11 30.95 8.81
N ALA A 296 3.44 30.36 7.64
CA ALA A 296 2.59 30.44 6.46
C ALA A 296 1.24 29.76 6.69
N THR A 297 1.22 28.61 7.38
CA THR A 297 -0.02 27.90 7.74
C THR A 297 -0.85 28.69 8.74
N GLU A 298 -0.24 29.27 9.76
CA GLU A 298 -0.89 30.17 10.71
C GLU A 298 -1.54 31.36 10.00
N LEU A 299 -0.81 31.99 9.06
CA LEU A 299 -1.34 33.08 8.25
C LEU A 299 -2.51 32.62 7.34
N ALA A 300 -2.42 31.43 6.76
CA ALA A 300 -3.47 30.88 5.91
C ALA A 300 -4.78 30.62 6.70
N LEU A 301 -4.66 30.14 7.93
CA LEU A 301 -5.79 30.01 8.87
C LEU A 301 -6.37 31.38 9.22
N ALA A 302 -5.52 32.33 9.61
CA ALA A 302 -5.94 33.68 9.98
C ALA A 302 -6.67 34.40 8.84
N LYS A 303 -6.17 34.31 7.60
CA LYS A 303 -6.82 34.89 6.40
C LYS A 303 -8.23 34.34 6.16
N ARG A 304 -8.52 33.11 6.61
CA ARG A 304 -9.84 32.48 6.50
C ARG A 304 -10.67 32.61 7.78
N GLY A 305 -10.22 33.41 8.75
CA GLY A 305 -10.90 33.59 10.04
C GLY A 305 -10.93 32.33 10.90
N ARG A 306 -9.96 31.43 10.71
CA ARG A 306 -9.80 30.22 11.53
C ARG A 306 -8.92 30.57 12.74
N PRO A 307 -9.41 30.39 13.98
CA PRO A 307 -8.63 30.77 15.16
C PRO A 307 -7.45 29.82 15.35
N SER A 308 -6.29 30.41 15.60
CA SER A 308 -5.09 29.67 15.98
C SER A 308 -4.30 30.39 17.07
N ALA A 309 -3.48 29.64 17.79
CA ALA A 309 -2.49 30.13 18.75
C ALA A 309 -1.19 29.34 18.56
N THR A 310 -0.06 29.91 18.99
CA THR A 310 1.24 29.25 18.87
C THR A 310 1.95 29.22 20.22
N LEU A 311 2.26 28.02 20.71
CA LEU A 311 3.17 27.79 21.82
C LEU A 311 4.59 27.65 21.24
N THR A 312 5.44 28.63 21.53
CA THR A 312 6.81 28.69 21.01
C THR A 312 7.79 28.20 22.07
N LEU A 313 8.52 27.13 21.76
CA LEU A 313 9.62 26.61 22.58
C LEU A 313 10.94 27.16 22.01
N PRO A 314 11.80 27.78 22.84
CA PRO A 314 13.08 28.32 22.36
C PRO A 314 14.02 27.22 21.84
N ALA A 315 14.03 26.07 22.51
CA ALA A 315 14.73 24.85 22.11
C ALA A 315 13.98 23.65 22.70
N LEU A 316 14.29 22.42 22.27
CA LEU A 316 13.76 21.20 22.88
C LEU A 316 14.78 20.60 23.84
N ASN A 317 14.54 20.75 25.14
CA ASN A 317 15.34 20.19 26.23
C ASN A 317 14.44 19.78 27.41
N ALA A 318 15.01 19.18 28.46
CA ALA A 318 14.23 18.72 29.59
C ALA A 318 13.47 19.86 30.26
N PHE A 319 14.10 21.02 30.44
CA PHE A 319 13.49 22.19 31.06
C PHE A 319 12.23 22.68 30.31
N THR A 320 12.35 22.91 29.00
CA THR A 320 11.25 23.42 28.16
C THR A 320 10.12 22.41 28.00
N LEU A 321 10.44 21.12 27.97
CA LEU A 321 9.44 20.06 27.96
C LEU A 321 8.67 19.99 29.29
N GLY A 322 9.36 20.18 30.42
CA GLY A 322 8.74 20.24 31.74
C GLY A 322 7.78 21.41 31.89
N GLN A 323 8.16 22.59 31.36
CA GLN A 323 7.28 23.75 31.27
C GLN A 323 6.02 23.45 30.44
N LEU A 324 6.16 22.78 29.30
CA LEU A 324 5.04 22.42 28.43
C LEU A 324 4.07 21.45 29.12
N PHE A 325 4.56 20.41 29.78
CA PHE A 325 3.70 19.46 30.50
C PHE A 325 2.91 20.15 31.61
N TYR A 326 3.57 20.97 32.44
CA TYR A 326 2.88 21.70 33.51
C TYR A 326 1.82 22.65 32.94
N LEU A 327 2.16 23.39 31.87
CA LEU A 327 1.26 24.32 31.21
C LEU A 327 -0.01 23.62 30.69
N CYS A 328 0.13 22.50 29.99
CA CYS A 328 -1.01 21.74 29.48
C CYS A 328 -1.87 21.14 30.60
N GLN A 329 -1.24 20.62 31.67
CA GLN A 329 -1.95 20.07 32.83
C GLN A 329 -2.80 21.14 33.52
N MET A 330 -2.20 22.29 33.82
CA MET A 330 -2.90 23.37 34.52
C MET A 330 -3.94 24.06 33.64
N ALA A 331 -3.70 24.21 32.34
CA ALA A 331 -4.72 24.71 31.40
C ALA A 331 -5.95 23.78 31.35
N THR A 332 -5.72 22.46 31.36
CA THR A 332 -6.80 21.46 31.40
C THR A 332 -7.62 21.58 32.70
N VAL A 333 -6.95 21.69 33.85
CA VAL A 333 -7.63 21.86 35.15
C VAL A 333 -8.44 23.16 35.17
N ALA A 334 -7.88 24.26 34.66
CA ALA A 334 -8.55 25.54 34.58
C ALA A 334 -9.83 25.46 33.74
N VAL A 335 -9.78 24.78 32.59
CA VAL A 335 -10.96 24.58 31.74
C VAL A 335 -12.01 23.70 32.41
N GLY A 336 -11.60 22.62 33.08
CA GLY A 336 -12.52 21.79 33.86
C GLY A 336 -13.23 22.57 34.97
N ALA A 337 -12.49 23.44 35.68
CA ALA A 337 -13.05 24.32 36.69
C ALA A 337 -14.04 25.34 36.09
N LEU A 338 -13.72 25.95 34.94
CA LEU A 338 -14.63 26.86 34.23
C LEU A 338 -15.90 26.16 33.74
N ALA A 339 -15.78 24.90 33.33
CA ALA A 339 -16.90 24.06 32.92
C ALA A 339 -17.74 23.53 34.10
N GLY A 340 -17.26 23.68 35.34
CA GLY A 340 -17.94 23.16 36.53
C GLY A 340 -17.96 21.63 36.60
N ILE A 341 -16.99 20.95 35.98
CA ILE A 341 -16.89 19.48 35.93
C ILE A 341 -15.70 18.98 36.75
N ASP A 342 -15.66 17.69 37.08
CA ASP A 342 -14.48 17.04 37.67
C ASP A 342 -13.45 16.67 36.58
N PRO A 343 -12.29 17.36 36.50
CA PRO A 343 -11.26 17.05 35.51
C PRO A 343 -10.41 15.82 35.89
N PHE A 344 -10.58 15.25 37.09
CA PHE A 344 -9.71 14.20 37.62
C PHE A 344 -10.32 12.80 37.52
N GLY A 345 -11.64 12.66 37.63
CA GLY A 345 -12.36 11.39 37.45
C GLY A 345 -12.43 10.91 36.00
N GLN A 346 -12.94 9.69 35.77
CA GLN A 346 -13.16 9.11 34.43
C GLN A 346 -14.28 8.05 34.40
N PRO A 347 -15.52 8.39 34.81
CA PRO A 347 -16.57 7.39 35.00
C PRO A 347 -16.97 6.65 33.70
N GLY A 348 -16.90 7.32 32.55
CA GLY A 348 -17.38 6.78 31.27
C GLY A 348 -16.60 5.56 30.74
N VAL A 349 -15.35 5.34 31.17
CA VAL A 349 -14.56 4.19 30.70
C VAL A 349 -14.93 2.87 31.40
N GLU A 350 -15.62 2.94 32.54
CA GLU A 350 -15.94 1.76 33.35
C GLU A 350 -17.00 0.87 32.70
N GLU A 351 -17.89 1.41 31.88
CA GLU A 351 -18.92 0.62 31.18
C GLU A 351 -18.28 -0.40 30.22
N GLY A 352 -17.33 0.05 29.39
CA GLY A 352 -16.60 -0.85 28.48
C GLY A 352 -15.86 -1.95 29.24
N LYS A 353 -15.22 -1.61 30.37
CA LYS A 353 -14.54 -2.58 31.23
C LYS A 353 -15.50 -3.60 31.83
N ARG A 354 -16.63 -3.15 32.36
CA ARG A 354 -17.68 -4.00 32.93
C ARG A 354 -18.18 -5.04 31.93
N LEU A 355 -18.47 -4.60 30.71
CA LEU A 355 -18.92 -5.48 29.63
C LEU A 355 -17.83 -6.48 29.22
N ALA A 356 -16.58 -6.02 29.09
CA ALA A 356 -15.43 -6.88 28.81
C ALA A 356 -15.20 -7.92 29.92
N TRP A 357 -15.28 -7.55 31.19
CA TRP A 357 -15.18 -8.48 32.32
C TRP A 357 -16.27 -9.55 32.29
N GLY A 358 -17.50 -9.19 31.93
CA GLY A 358 -18.58 -10.15 31.71
C GLY A 358 -18.26 -11.16 30.61
N LEU A 359 -17.80 -10.69 29.45
CA LEU A 359 -17.36 -11.55 28.35
C LEU A 359 -16.21 -12.48 28.74
N MET A 360 -15.26 -11.98 29.54
CA MET A 360 -14.12 -12.75 30.03
C MET A 360 -14.48 -13.68 31.20
N GLY A 361 -15.73 -13.68 31.66
CA GLY A 361 -16.19 -14.56 32.74
C GLY A 361 -15.65 -14.19 34.12
N ARG A 362 -15.34 -12.92 34.38
CA ARG A 362 -14.94 -12.46 35.73
C ARG A 362 -16.11 -12.71 36.71
N PRO A 363 -15.90 -13.41 37.83
CA PRO A 363 -16.96 -13.64 38.82
C PRO A 363 -17.61 -12.33 39.29
N GLY A 364 -18.95 -12.31 39.37
CA GLY A 364 -19.74 -11.13 39.76
C GLY A 364 -20.16 -10.23 38.59
N PHE A 365 -19.83 -10.57 37.34
CA PHE A 365 -20.20 -9.83 36.13
C PHE A 365 -21.12 -10.61 35.18
N GLU A 366 -21.84 -11.61 35.69
CA GLU A 366 -22.73 -12.49 34.91
C GLU A 366 -23.86 -11.71 34.24
N ALA A 367 -24.40 -10.67 34.89
CA ALA A 367 -25.40 -9.78 34.30
C ALA A 367 -24.84 -9.03 33.08
N SER A 368 -23.59 -8.57 33.16
CA SER A 368 -22.90 -7.89 32.06
C SER A 368 -22.65 -8.84 30.88
N ARG A 369 -22.32 -10.11 31.17
CA ARG A 369 -22.20 -11.15 30.14
C ARG A 369 -23.52 -11.34 29.38
N ALA A 370 -24.61 -11.52 30.13
CA ALA A 370 -25.94 -11.70 29.53
C ALA A 370 -26.37 -10.49 28.68
N GLU A 371 -26.05 -9.27 29.13
CA GLU A 371 -26.28 -8.03 28.38
C GLU A 371 -25.54 -8.02 27.03
N VAL A 372 -24.25 -8.35 27.03
CA VAL A 372 -23.46 -8.39 25.78
C VAL A 372 -23.92 -9.51 24.85
N GLU A 373 -24.19 -10.70 25.38
CA GLU A 373 -24.70 -11.83 24.59
C GLU A 373 -26.05 -11.48 23.93
N ALA A 374 -26.95 -10.83 24.67
CA ALA A 374 -28.22 -10.34 24.11
C ALA A 374 -28.02 -9.26 23.04
N TRP A 375 -27.03 -8.37 23.22
CA TRP A 375 -26.69 -7.37 22.20
C TRP A 375 -26.08 -8.00 20.96
N LEU A 376 -25.15 -8.95 21.11
CA LEU A 376 -24.53 -9.68 19.99
C LEU A 376 -25.57 -10.50 19.21
N ALA A 377 -26.54 -11.11 19.90
CA ALA A 377 -27.65 -11.80 19.26
C ALA A 377 -28.53 -10.87 18.41
N ARG A 378 -28.61 -9.58 18.75
CA ARG A 378 -29.35 -8.54 17.99
C ARG A 378 -28.48 -7.84 16.94
N LYS A 379 -27.16 -7.88 17.08
CA LYS A 379 -26.20 -7.30 16.13
C LYS A 379 -26.14 -8.22 14.92
N ASP A 380 -27.12 -8.05 14.03
CA ASP A 380 -27.18 -8.64 12.70
C ASP A 380 -25.77 -8.72 12.07
N ALA A 381 -25.24 -9.94 11.92
CA ALA A 381 -25.19 -10.74 10.69
C ALA A 381 -25.20 -10.05 9.31
N ARG A 382 -25.18 -8.72 9.20
CA ARG A 382 -25.31 -7.91 7.97
C ARG A 382 -23.97 -7.60 7.29
N PHE A 383 -22.85 -7.94 7.92
CA PHE A 383 -21.52 -7.84 7.33
C PHE A 383 -20.96 -9.24 7.10
N VAL A 384 -21.51 -9.94 6.11
CA VAL A 384 -20.96 -11.20 5.57
C VAL A 384 -20.40 -10.91 4.18
N ILE A 385 -19.29 -11.58 3.86
CA ILE A 385 -18.46 -11.56 2.64
C ILE A 385 -18.96 -10.63 1.52
N LEU A 386 -18.13 -9.63 1.22
CA LEU A 386 -18.38 -8.53 0.30
C LEU A 386 -18.59 -9.01 -1.15
N ILE A 387 -19.83 -9.34 -1.54
CA ILE A 387 -20.20 -9.41 -2.96
C ILE A 387 -20.24 -7.97 -3.47
N GLU A 388 -19.19 -7.59 -4.18
CA GLU A 388 -19.01 -6.26 -4.75
C GLU A 388 -19.66 -6.11 -6.14
N ARG A 389 -19.68 -7.18 -6.94
CA ARG A 389 -20.03 -7.14 -8.37
C ARG A 389 -20.34 -8.54 -8.95
N PRO A 390 -20.94 -8.64 -10.15
CA PRO A 390 -21.24 -9.92 -10.81
C PRO A 390 -20.04 -10.87 -10.93
N ALA A 391 -18.85 -10.35 -11.27
CA ALA A 391 -17.64 -11.17 -11.40
C ALA A 391 -17.26 -11.89 -10.09
N SER A 392 -17.53 -11.29 -8.92
CA SER A 392 -17.29 -11.94 -7.63
C SER A 392 -18.21 -13.14 -7.42
N VAL A 393 -19.44 -13.09 -7.91
CA VAL A 393 -20.39 -14.22 -7.87
C VAL A 393 -19.91 -15.33 -8.81
N VAL A 394 -19.63 -14.99 -10.07
CA VAL A 394 -19.15 -15.97 -11.06
C VAL A 394 -17.89 -16.67 -10.58
N LYS A 395 -16.93 -15.93 -10.01
CA LYS A 395 -15.68 -16.49 -9.48
C LYS A 395 -15.95 -17.63 -8.50
N GLU A 396 -16.82 -17.40 -7.53
CA GLU A 396 -17.06 -18.37 -6.46
C GLU A 396 -17.85 -19.58 -6.91
N LEU A 397 -18.81 -19.39 -7.83
CA LEU A 397 -19.53 -20.50 -8.43
C LEU A 397 -18.64 -21.36 -9.32
N VAL A 398 -17.78 -20.74 -10.13
CA VAL A 398 -16.83 -21.45 -11.01
C VAL A 398 -15.73 -22.15 -10.22
N GLU A 399 -15.18 -21.52 -9.17
CA GLU A 399 -14.20 -22.17 -8.29
C GLU A 399 -14.81 -23.41 -7.59
N ASN A 400 -16.09 -23.35 -7.19
CA ASN A 400 -16.80 -24.51 -6.64
C ASN A 400 -17.04 -25.61 -7.69
N ALA A 401 -17.36 -25.26 -8.93
CA ALA A 401 -17.49 -26.24 -10.01
C ALA A 401 -16.16 -26.98 -10.28
N LEU A 402 -15.04 -26.26 -10.24
CA LEU A 402 -13.71 -26.87 -10.37
C LEU A 402 -13.36 -27.78 -9.20
N ASP A 403 -13.70 -27.40 -7.98
CA ASP A 403 -13.52 -28.25 -6.79
C ASP A 403 -14.37 -29.53 -6.86
N ALA A 404 -15.55 -29.46 -7.50
CA ALA A 404 -16.43 -30.60 -7.76
C ALA A 404 -15.97 -31.50 -8.93
N GLY A 405 -14.79 -31.23 -9.50
CA GLY A 405 -14.19 -32.03 -10.57
C GLY A 405 -14.83 -31.83 -11.96
N ALA A 406 -15.48 -30.69 -12.20
CA ALA A 406 -16.12 -30.41 -13.49
C ALA A 406 -15.12 -30.44 -14.66
N HIS A 407 -15.57 -31.02 -15.78
CA HIS A 407 -14.87 -31.03 -17.07
C HIS A 407 -15.39 -29.95 -18.01
N HIS A 408 -16.60 -29.44 -17.80
CA HIS A 408 -17.19 -28.32 -18.53
C HIS A 408 -17.89 -27.38 -17.56
N VAL A 409 -17.63 -26.08 -17.74
CA VAL A 409 -18.30 -25.01 -16.99
C VAL A 409 -18.87 -23.99 -17.97
N GLU A 410 -20.17 -23.80 -17.92
CA GLU A 410 -20.90 -22.81 -18.72
C GLU A 410 -21.38 -21.66 -17.83
N VAL A 411 -21.17 -20.43 -18.29
CA VAL A 411 -21.65 -19.21 -17.64
C VAL A 411 -22.56 -18.46 -18.62
N GLU A 412 -23.77 -18.16 -18.20
CA GLU A 412 -24.71 -17.32 -18.95
C GLU A 412 -25.02 -16.07 -18.14
N LEU A 413 -24.96 -14.91 -18.79
CA LEU A 413 -25.22 -13.61 -18.20
C LEU A 413 -26.33 -12.88 -18.95
N VAL A 414 -27.19 -12.19 -18.21
CA VAL A 414 -28.17 -11.24 -18.77
C VAL A 414 -27.97 -9.89 -18.11
N GLY A 415 -27.96 -8.82 -18.91
CA GLY A 415 -27.76 -7.46 -18.40
C GLY A 415 -26.41 -7.24 -17.70
N GLY A 416 -25.38 -8.03 -18.07
CA GLY A 416 -24.04 -7.97 -17.49
C GLY A 416 -23.93 -8.72 -16.16
N GLY A 417 -24.88 -9.61 -15.87
CA GLY A 417 -24.95 -10.38 -14.63
C GLY A 417 -25.78 -9.72 -13.52
N LEU A 418 -26.41 -8.58 -13.80
CA LEU A 418 -27.29 -7.92 -12.82
C LEU A 418 -28.71 -8.46 -12.85
N GLU A 419 -29.21 -8.80 -14.03
CA GLU A 419 -30.53 -9.39 -14.18
C GLU A 419 -30.47 -10.88 -13.88
N GLN A 420 -29.46 -11.57 -14.44
CA GLN A 420 -29.29 -13.01 -14.27
C GLN A 420 -27.83 -13.44 -14.44
N ILE A 421 -27.39 -14.38 -13.60
CA ILE A 421 -26.16 -15.16 -13.74
C ILE A 421 -26.56 -16.63 -13.64
N VAL A 422 -26.20 -17.45 -14.61
CA VAL A 422 -26.35 -18.91 -14.54
C VAL A 422 -24.97 -19.54 -14.68
N VAL A 423 -24.59 -20.38 -13.72
CA VAL A 423 -23.38 -21.21 -13.81
C VAL A 423 -23.80 -22.67 -13.82
N ARG A 424 -23.38 -23.41 -14.84
CA ARG A 424 -23.65 -24.85 -15.01
C ARG A 424 -22.34 -25.61 -15.06
N ASP A 425 -22.27 -26.73 -14.37
CA ASP A 425 -21.16 -27.65 -14.39
C ASP A 425 -21.62 -29.10 -14.51
N ASP A 426 -20.70 -29.96 -14.99
CA ASP A 426 -20.86 -31.41 -15.09
C ASP A 426 -20.09 -32.16 -13.99
N GLY A 427 -19.86 -31.51 -12.84
CA GLY A 427 -19.14 -32.10 -11.71
C GLY A 427 -19.93 -33.18 -10.96
N GLU A 428 -19.45 -33.55 -9.76
CA GLU A 428 -20.03 -34.67 -8.99
C GLU A 428 -21.47 -34.44 -8.49
N GLY A 429 -21.92 -33.19 -8.38
CA GLY A 429 -23.21 -32.81 -7.78
C GLY A 429 -23.24 -32.93 -6.25
N MET A 430 -24.35 -32.54 -5.62
CA MET A 430 -24.51 -32.58 -4.16
C MET A 430 -25.64 -33.52 -3.73
N ALA A 431 -25.52 -34.10 -2.53
CA ALA A 431 -26.63 -34.79 -1.88
C ALA A 431 -27.76 -33.80 -1.51
N PRO A 432 -29.02 -34.24 -1.37
CA PRO A 432 -30.12 -33.35 -0.96
C PRO A 432 -29.87 -32.60 0.35
N GLU A 433 -29.32 -33.28 1.35
CA GLU A 433 -28.93 -32.71 2.64
C GLU A 433 -27.81 -31.66 2.50
N ASP A 434 -26.78 -31.95 1.71
CA ASP A 434 -25.64 -31.05 1.48
C ASP A 434 -26.06 -29.82 0.66
N ALA A 435 -26.95 -30.01 -0.34
CA ALA A 435 -27.47 -28.93 -1.17
C ALA A 435 -28.26 -27.91 -0.33
N LEU A 436 -29.01 -28.38 0.67
CA LEU A 436 -29.70 -27.51 1.61
C LEU A 436 -28.70 -26.85 2.58
N LEU A 437 -27.78 -27.64 3.14
CA LEU A 437 -26.76 -27.17 4.07
C LEU A 437 -25.81 -26.14 3.45
N ALA A 438 -25.59 -26.19 2.14
CA ALA A 438 -24.74 -25.24 1.40
C ALA A 438 -25.23 -23.77 1.50
N PHE A 439 -26.49 -23.54 1.85
CA PHE A 439 -27.05 -22.21 2.14
C PHE A 439 -27.09 -21.86 3.64
N ALA A 440 -26.65 -22.75 4.53
CA ALA A 440 -26.39 -22.44 5.92
C ALA A 440 -25.05 -21.72 6.08
N ARG A 441 -24.98 -20.77 7.01
CA ARG A 441 -23.73 -20.06 7.33
C ARG A 441 -22.76 -20.97 8.05
N HIS A 442 -21.46 -20.76 7.86
CA HIS A 442 -20.38 -21.51 8.48
C HIS A 442 -20.39 -23.03 8.20
N ALA A 443 -21.15 -23.49 7.20
CA ALA A 443 -21.27 -24.90 6.87
C ALA A 443 -20.48 -25.23 5.59
N THR A 444 -19.49 -26.13 5.68
CA THR A 444 -18.71 -26.57 4.52
C THR A 444 -18.48 -28.06 4.55
N SER A 445 -18.69 -28.73 3.41
CA SER A 445 -18.33 -30.14 3.21
C SER A 445 -16.84 -30.36 2.96
N LYS A 446 -16.06 -29.27 2.82
CA LYS A 446 -14.63 -29.29 2.45
C LYS A 446 -13.69 -29.52 3.64
N LEU A 447 -14.20 -29.52 4.87
CA LEU A 447 -13.43 -29.72 6.09
C LEU A 447 -14.20 -30.64 7.04
N THR A 448 -13.53 -31.66 7.54
CA THR A 448 -14.10 -32.58 8.53
C THR A 448 -13.54 -32.37 9.94
N CYS A 449 -12.38 -31.71 10.07
CA CYS A 449 -11.81 -31.31 11.36
C CYS A 449 -10.99 -29.99 11.29
N ALA A 450 -10.74 -29.36 12.44
CA ALA A 450 -10.03 -28.07 12.54
C ALA A 450 -8.54 -28.15 12.11
N GLU A 451 -7.93 -29.32 12.16
CA GLU A 451 -6.52 -29.54 11.80
C GLU A 451 -6.28 -29.48 10.28
N GLU A 452 -7.32 -29.71 9.47
CA GLU A 452 -7.29 -29.58 8.00
C GLU A 452 -7.15 -28.12 7.55
N LEU A 453 -7.42 -27.14 8.43
CA LEU A 453 -7.37 -25.71 8.13
C LEU A 453 -5.99 -25.24 7.60
N ALA A 454 -4.92 -25.91 8.01
CA ALA A 454 -3.54 -25.61 7.61
C ALA A 454 -3.09 -26.30 6.31
N ARG A 455 -3.92 -27.16 5.70
CA ARG A 455 -3.55 -28.01 4.53
C ARG A 455 -4.52 -27.91 3.36
N ILE A 456 -5.35 -26.86 3.34
CA ILE A 456 -6.49 -26.75 2.41
C ILE A 456 -6.03 -26.59 0.95
N ALA A 457 -6.45 -27.52 0.08
CA ALA A 457 -6.14 -27.53 -1.35
C ALA A 457 -7.28 -27.04 -2.26
N THR A 458 -8.50 -26.81 -1.74
CA THR A 458 -9.69 -26.43 -2.52
C THR A 458 -9.73 -24.94 -2.87
N LEU A 459 -10.30 -24.57 -4.01
CA LEU A 459 -10.39 -23.21 -4.53
C LEU A 459 -11.57 -22.40 -3.97
N GLY A 460 -12.78 -22.96 -3.93
CA GLY A 460 -13.99 -22.24 -3.57
C GLY A 460 -14.21 -22.04 -2.06
N PHE A 461 -15.14 -21.15 -1.70
CA PHE A 461 -15.39 -20.72 -0.31
C PHE A 461 -15.85 -21.81 0.68
N ARG A 462 -15.52 -21.54 1.95
CA ARG A 462 -15.71 -22.38 3.14
C ARG A 462 -17.07 -22.10 3.81
N GLY A 463 -18.16 -22.27 3.07
CA GLY A 463 -19.52 -22.22 3.64
C GLY A 463 -20.19 -20.84 3.77
N GLU A 464 -19.62 -19.81 3.16
CA GLU A 464 -20.17 -18.44 3.23
C GLU A 464 -20.64 -17.88 1.89
N ALA A 465 -20.23 -18.45 0.76
CA ALA A 465 -20.51 -17.90 -0.57
C ALA A 465 -22.00 -17.89 -0.92
N LEU A 466 -22.63 -19.07 -0.94
CA LEU A 466 -24.04 -19.21 -1.31
C LEU A 466 -24.98 -18.47 -0.34
N PRO A 467 -24.76 -18.50 0.99
CA PRO A 467 -25.50 -17.63 1.92
C PRO A 467 -25.33 -16.14 1.60
N SER A 468 -24.11 -15.71 1.26
CA SER A 468 -23.84 -14.31 0.90
C SER A 468 -24.51 -13.89 -0.40
N ILE A 469 -24.53 -14.77 -1.41
CA ILE A 469 -25.20 -14.52 -2.70
C ILE A 469 -26.70 -14.43 -2.47
N ALA A 470 -27.28 -15.38 -1.72
CA ALA A 470 -28.70 -15.38 -1.38
C ALA A 470 -29.13 -14.12 -0.59
N ALA A 471 -28.25 -13.55 0.24
CA ALA A 471 -28.55 -12.33 0.97
C ALA A 471 -28.76 -11.08 0.08
N VAL A 472 -28.27 -11.09 -1.17
CA VAL A 472 -28.33 -9.94 -2.08
C VAL A 472 -28.99 -10.26 -3.43
N ALA A 473 -29.50 -11.47 -3.62
CA ALA A 473 -30.10 -11.95 -4.86
C ALA A 473 -31.07 -13.11 -4.61
N ARG A 474 -31.89 -13.46 -5.61
CA ARG A 474 -32.68 -14.70 -5.59
C ARG A 474 -31.86 -15.80 -6.22
N VAL A 475 -31.65 -16.90 -5.50
CA VAL A 475 -30.82 -18.03 -5.95
C VAL A 475 -31.66 -19.28 -6.09
N ARG A 476 -31.50 -19.98 -7.21
CA ARG A 476 -32.03 -21.32 -7.44
C ARG A 476 -30.87 -22.25 -7.78
N LEU A 477 -30.69 -23.28 -6.95
CA LEU A 477 -29.69 -24.32 -7.13
C LEU A 477 -30.39 -25.60 -7.56
N VAL A 478 -29.94 -26.22 -8.63
CA VAL A 478 -30.37 -27.56 -9.07
C VAL A 478 -29.14 -28.43 -9.18
N THR A 479 -29.12 -29.57 -8.50
CA THR A 479 -27.94 -30.45 -8.49
C THR A 479 -28.35 -31.91 -8.50
N ARG A 480 -27.54 -32.76 -9.15
CA ARG A 480 -27.76 -34.20 -9.18
C ARG A 480 -26.42 -34.93 -9.17
N ARG A 481 -26.27 -35.87 -8.25
CA ARG A 481 -25.17 -36.85 -8.31
C ARG A 481 -25.47 -37.92 -9.33
N SER A 482 -24.45 -38.46 -9.98
CA SER A 482 -24.61 -39.56 -10.94
C SER A 482 -25.30 -40.80 -10.36
N ALA A 483 -25.18 -41.02 -9.04
CA ALA A 483 -25.83 -42.11 -8.32
C ALA A 483 -27.32 -41.85 -8.01
N ASP A 484 -27.78 -40.59 -8.07
CA ASP A 484 -29.15 -40.23 -7.68
C ASP A 484 -30.10 -40.27 -8.90
N PRO A 485 -31.32 -40.82 -8.74
CA PRO A 485 -32.27 -40.98 -9.84
C PRO A 485 -32.91 -39.65 -10.28
N THR A 486 -32.92 -38.64 -9.41
CA THR A 486 -33.55 -37.34 -9.65
C THR A 486 -32.67 -36.21 -9.11
N ALA A 487 -32.71 -35.04 -9.74
CA ALA A 487 -32.05 -33.85 -9.20
C ALA A 487 -32.87 -33.26 -8.05
N VAL A 488 -32.19 -32.57 -7.13
CA VAL A 488 -32.83 -31.75 -6.09
C VAL A 488 -32.76 -30.28 -6.48
N ALA A 489 -33.79 -29.51 -6.17
CA ALA A 489 -33.81 -28.07 -6.33
C ALA A 489 -33.91 -27.38 -4.96
N ILE A 490 -33.12 -26.33 -4.75
CA ILE A 490 -33.15 -25.46 -3.56
C ILE A 490 -33.39 -24.02 -4.03
N GLU A 491 -34.25 -23.30 -3.32
CA GLU A 491 -34.47 -21.87 -3.52
C GLU A 491 -34.01 -21.10 -2.27
N ALA A 492 -33.27 -20.02 -2.47
CA ALA A 492 -32.73 -19.19 -1.40
C ALA A 492 -32.80 -17.70 -1.76
N ASN A 493 -33.00 -16.86 -0.75
CA ASN A 493 -32.98 -15.40 -0.85
C ASN A 493 -32.63 -14.79 0.53
N ASP A 494 -32.86 -13.49 0.70
CA ASP A 494 -32.60 -12.73 1.91
C ASP A 494 -33.44 -13.16 3.12
N THR A 495 -34.55 -13.87 2.91
CA THR A 495 -35.44 -14.38 3.95
C THR A 495 -35.13 -15.81 4.40
N GLY A 496 -34.23 -16.52 3.70
CA GLY A 496 -33.83 -17.89 4.03
C GLY A 496 -33.70 -18.81 2.81
N HIS A 497 -33.56 -20.11 3.06
CA HIS A 497 -33.44 -21.15 2.04
C HIS A 497 -34.42 -22.30 2.31
N ARG A 498 -34.94 -22.94 1.26
CA ARG A 498 -35.87 -24.07 1.38
C ARG A 498 -35.72 -25.07 0.22
N PRO A 499 -36.09 -26.35 0.42
CA PRO A 499 -36.28 -27.28 -0.67
C PRO A 499 -37.36 -26.79 -1.65
N ALA A 500 -37.10 -26.99 -2.94
CA ALA A 500 -37.99 -26.64 -4.05
C ALA A 500 -38.41 -27.88 -4.87
N GLY A 501 -38.31 -29.07 -4.27
CA GLY A 501 -38.73 -30.34 -4.86
C GLY A 501 -37.67 -31.01 -5.74
N SER A 502 -38.09 -32.04 -6.47
CA SER A 502 -37.23 -32.77 -7.42
C SER A 502 -37.31 -32.15 -8.82
N ALA A 503 -36.20 -32.19 -9.56
CA ALA A 503 -36.09 -31.67 -10.92
C ALA A 503 -35.47 -32.71 -11.88
N GLY A 504 -35.71 -32.54 -13.18
CA GLY A 504 -34.98 -33.25 -14.22
C GLY A 504 -33.72 -32.47 -14.59
N ALA A 505 -32.54 -33.05 -14.39
CA ALA A 505 -31.26 -32.46 -14.78
C ALA A 505 -30.23 -33.54 -15.12
N ALA A 506 -29.21 -33.20 -15.92
CA ALA A 506 -28.01 -34.02 -16.07
C ALA A 506 -27.23 -34.08 -14.73
N PRO A 507 -26.29 -35.01 -14.54
CA PRO A 507 -25.38 -34.97 -13.39
C PRO A 507 -24.59 -33.66 -13.38
N GLY A 508 -24.28 -33.15 -12.19
CA GLY A 508 -23.63 -31.86 -11.98
C GLY A 508 -24.54 -30.84 -11.30
N THR A 509 -24.13 -29.57 -11.32
CA THR A 509 -24.82 -28.48 -10.62
C THR A 509 -25.15 -27.32 -11.56
N THR A 510 -26.32 -26.73 -11.39
CA THR A 510 -26.75 -25.49 -12.02
C THR A 510 -27.16 -24.51 -10.92
N ILE A 511 -26.51 -23.35 -10.88
CA ILE A 511 -26.84 -22.26 -9.95
C ILE A 511 -27.27 -21.05 -10.77
N GLU A 512 -28.51 -20.63 -10.53
CA GLU A 512 -29.12 -19.45 -11.13
C GLU A 512 -29.27 -18.36 -10.07
N VAL A 513 -28.72 -17.18 -10.35
CA VAL A 513 -28.78 -15.99 -9.50
C VAL A 513 -29.53 -14.91 -10.27
N ARG A 514 -30.64 -14.43 -9.73
CA ARG A 514 -31.49 -13.40 -10.34
C ARG A 514 -31.52 -12.13 -9.50
N GLU A 515 -31.68 -11.00 -10.19
CA GLU A 515 -31.95 -9.69 -9.58
C GLU A 515 -30.86 -9.27 -8.56
N LEU A 516 -29.58 -9.39 -8.95
CA LEU A 516 -28.45 -9.09 -8.08
C LEU A 516 -28.50 -7.62 -7.60
N PHE A 517 -28.42 -7.42 -6.29
CA PHE A 517 -28.55 -6.13 -5.60
C PHE A 517 -29.92 -5.44 -5.71
N ALA A 518 -30.98 -6.13 -6.11
CA ALA A 518 -32.32 -5.54 -6.17
C ALA A 518 -32.79 -5.01 -4.80
N THR A 519 -32.44 -5.68 -3.72
CA THR A 519 -32.74 -5.27 -2.33
C THR A 519 -31.72 -4.27 -1.75
N THR A 520 -30.65 -3.93 -2.50
CA THR A 520 -29.58 -3.01 -2.07
C THR A 520 -29.28 -1.92 -3.12
N PRO A 521 -30.17 -0.93 -3.32
CA PRO A 521 -30.09 0.05 -4.41
C PRO A 521 -28.81 0.90 -4.41
N ALA A 522 -28.22 1.15 -3.24
CA ALA A 522 -26.97 1.88 -3.13
C ALA A 522 -25.81 1.12 -3.80
N ARG A 523 -25.71 -0.20 -3.61
CA ARG A 523 -24.67 -1.03 -4.26
C ARG A 523 -24.85 -1.07 -5.76
N ARG A 524 -26.09 -1.17 -6.24
CA ARG A 524 -26.43 -1.14 -7.67
C ARG A 524 -25.98 0.15 -8.35
N LYS A 525 -25.99 1.31 -7.66
CA LYS A 525 -25.52 2.60 -8.19
C LYS A 525 -24.00 2.72 -8.34
N PHE A 526 -23.21 1.90 -7.63
CA PHE A 526 -21.75 1.90 -7.72
C PHE A 526 -21.19 1.01 -8.82
N LEU A 527 -22.04 0.18 -9.45
CA LEU A 527 -21.64 -0.69 -10.53
C LEU A 527 -21.49 0.07 -11.85
N ARG A 528 -20.60 -0.44 -12.71
CA ARG A 528 -20.31 0.17 -14.00
C ARG A 528 -21.33 -0.31 -15.05
N THR A 529 -21.12 0.10 -16.31
CA THR A 529 -21.94 -0.35 -17.43
C THR A 529 -21.91 -1.88 -17.58
N ALA A 530 -22.97 -2.48 -18.12
CA ALA A 530 -23.04 -3.92 -18.35
C ALA A 530 -21.85 -4.46 -19.16
N ALA A 531 -21.35 -3.70 -20.13
CA ALA A 531 -20.16 -4.03 -20.90
C ALA A 531 -18.88 -4.12 -20.03
N THR A 532 -18.76 -3.24 -19.03
CA THR A 532 -17.61 -3.26 -18.11
C THR A 532 -17.66 -4.47 -17.18
N GLU A 533 -18.86 -4.80 -16.66
CA GLU A 533 -19.04 -5.99 -15.82
C GLU A 533 -18.81 -7.29 -16.60
N LEU A 534 -19.26 -7.36 -17.86
CA LEU A 534 -18.92 -8.45 -18.77
C LEU A 534 -17.40 -8.59 -18.94
N GLY A 535 -16.69 -7.48 -19.15
CA GLY A 535 -15.23 -7.47 -19.26
C GLY A 535 -14.53 -8.05 -18.02
N HIS A 536 -15.05 -7.77 -16.82
CA HIS A 536 -14.53 -8.37 -15.59
C HIS A 536 -14.77 -9.88 -15.51
N VAL A 537 -15.92 -10.37 -15.98
CA VAL A 537 -16.21 -11.82 -16.03
C VAL A 537 -15.35 -12.52 -17.07
N VAL A 538 -15.14 -11.92 -18.25
CA VAL A 538 -14.25 -12.47 -19.29
C VAL A 538 -12.82 -12.60 -18.78
N ASP A 539 -12.27 -11.55 -18.16
CA ASP A 539 -10.92 -11.55 -17.60
C ASP A 539 -10.75 -12.60 -16.49
N LEU A 540 -11.75 -12.73 -15.63
CA LEU A 540 -11.82 -13.78 -14.60
C LEU A 540 -11.81 -15.18 -15.21
N LEU A 541 -12.76 -15.51 -16.11
CA LEU A 541 -12.86 -16.83 -16.72
C LEU A 541 -11.61 -17.18 -17.51
N THR A 542 -11.01 -16.19 -18.17
CA THR A 542 -9.74 -16.36 -18.89
C THR A 542 -8.62 -16.81 -17.94
N ARG A 543 -8.47 -16.16 -16.78
CA ARG A 543 -7.44 -16.53 -15.80
C ARG A 543 -7.69 -17.90 -15.17
N VAL A 544 -8.95 -18.24 -14.91
CA VAL A 544 -9.34 -19.55 -14.37
C VAL A 544 -9.08 -20.66 -15.41
N ALA A 545 -9.42 -20.42 -16.68
CA ALA A 545 -9.18 -21.38 -17.77
C ALA A 545 -7.68 -21.69 -18.00
N VAL A 546 -6.81 -20.71 -17.75
CA VAL A 546 -5.35 -20.91 -17.78
C VAL A 546 -4.87 -21.81 -16.63
N ALA A 547 -5.50 -21.73 -15.45
CA ALA A 547 -5.19 -22.62 -14.33
C ALA A 547 -5.72 -24.05 -14.52
N SER A 548 -6.78 -24.22 -15.32
CA SER A 548 -7.49 -25.48 -15.54
C SER A 548 -7.57 -25.84 -17.03
N PRO A 549 -6.43 -26.15 -17.70
CA PRO A 549 -6.39 -26.35 -19.14
C PRO A 549 -7.26 -27.52 -19.63
N THR A 550 -7.49 -28.54 -18.79
CA THR A 550 -8.28 -29.72 -19.12
C THR A 550 -9.80 -29.52 -19.04
N VAL A 551 -10.27 -28.35 -18.58
CA VAL A 551 -11.69 -28.02 -18.40
C VAL A 551 -12.17 -27.11 -19.53
N GLY A 552 -13.34 -27.39 -20.11
CA GLY A 552 -13.98 -26.52 -21.10
C GLY A 552 -14.70 -25.34 -20.44
N PHE A 553 -14.54 -24.13 -20.97
CA PHE A 553 -15.26 -22.94 -20.47
C PHE A 553 -16.06 -22.28 -21.59
N ARG A 554 -17.30 -21.91 -21.28
CA ARG A 554 -18.17 -21.15 -22.18
C ARG A 554 -18.79 -19.96 -21.46
N LEU A 555 -18.83 -18.80 -22.10
CA LEU A 555 -19.53 -17.61 -21.63
C LEU A 555 -20.49 -17.13 -22.71
N ALA A 556 -21.76 -16.97 -22.34
CA ALA A 556 -22.75 -16.29 -23.15
C ALA A 556 -23.31 -15.06 -22.43
N GLN A 557 -23.60 -14.00 -23.18
CA GLN A 557 -24.23 -12.77 -22.70
C GLN A 557 -25.43 -12.46 -23.60
N ASP A 558 -26.61 -12.29 -23.01
CA ASP A 558 -27.86 -11.96 -23.70
C ASP A 558 -28.12 -12.93 -24.90
N GLY A 559 -27.82 -14.22 -24.69
CA GLY A 559 -27.97 -15.28 -25.69
C GLY A 559 -26.86 -15.37 -26.75
N ARG A 560 -25.85 -14.48 -26.71
CA ARG A 560 -24.71 -14.49 -27.65
C ARG A 560 -23.46 -15.05 -27.00
N GLU A 561 -22.75 -15.91 -27.72
CA GLU A 561 -21.48 -16.46 -27.26
C GLU A 561 -20.38 -15.39 -27.25
N VAL A 562 -19.71 -15.21 -26.11
CA VAL A 562 -18.64 -14.22 -25.90
C VAL A 562 -17.28 -14.91 -25.79
N LEU A 563 -17.23 -16.06 -25.11
CA LEU A 563 -16.01 -16.83 -24.90
C LEU A 563 -16.31 -18.32 -25.07
N SER A 564 -15.46 -19.01 -25.82
CA SER A 564 -15.53 -20.47 -25.99
C SER A 564 -14.13 -21.04 -25.99
N LEU A 565 -13.84 -21.81 -24.93
CA LEU A 565 -12.51 -22.28 -24.59
C LEU A 565 -12.58 -23.81 -24.38
N PRO A 566 -12.56 -24.61 -25.45
CA PRO A 566 -12.67 -26.07 -25.34
C PRO A 566 -11.49 -26.66 -24.54
N PRO A 567 -11.67 -27.82 -23.88
CA PRO A 567 -10.64 -28.44 -23.06
C PRO A 567 -9.41 -28.81 -23.91
N VAL A 568 -8.22 -28.66 -23.34
CA VAL A 568 -6.95 -28.97 -24.00
C VAL A 568 -6.05 -29.80 -23.09
N ARG A 569 -5.10 -30.53 -23.71
CA ARG A 569 -4.16 -31.38 -22.96
C ARG A 569 -2.93 -30.63 -22.48
N ALA A 570 -2.48 -29.62 -23.22
CA ALA A 570 -1.29 -28.86 -22.88
C ALA A 570 -1.63 -27.41 -22.53
N LEU A 571 -0.97 -26.88 -21.50
CA LEU A 571 -1.09 -25.47 -21.11
C LEU A 571 -0.76 -24.52 -22.27
N ARG A 572 0.20 -24.86 -23.13
CA ARG A 572 0.55 -24.05 -24.30
C ARG A 572 -0.64 -23.88 -25.26
N ASP A 573 -1.43 -24.93 -25.47
CA ASP A 573 -2.62 -24.85 -26.33
C ASP A 573 -3.68 -23.94 -25.70
N ARG A 574 -3.82 -23.96 -24.37
CA ARG A 574 -4.69 -23.03 -23.65
C ARG A 574 -4.22 -21.59 -23.83
N LEU A 575 -2.93 -21.34 -23.73
CA LEU A 575 -2.35 -20.02 -23.97
C LEU A 575 -2.55 -19.55 -25.41
N VAL A 576 -2.56 -20.45 -26.40
CA VAL A 576 -2.92 -20.12 -27.78
C VAL A 576 -4.37 -19.66 -27.89
N GLN A 577 -5.31 -20.34 -27.21
CA GLN A 577 -6.71 -19.94 -27.22
C GLN A 577 -6.94 -18.58 -26.55
N VAL A 578 -6.18 -18.27 -25.50
CA VAL A 578 -6.36 -17.05 -24.69
C VAL A 578 -5.58 -15.85 -25.22
N LEU A 579 -4.32 -16.03 -25.60
CA LEU A 579 -3.41 -14.95 -26.02
C LEU A 579 -3.31 -14.83 -27.55
N GLY A 580 -3.86 -15.79 -28.30
CA GLY A 580 -3.69 -15.92 -29.74
C GLY A 580 -2.36 -16.56 -30.13
N ARG A 581 -2.30 -17.08 -31.37
CA ARG A 581 -1.14 -17.83 -31.91
C ARG A 581 0.16 -17.01 -31.90
N GLY A 582 0.10 -15.72 -32.22
CA GLY A 582 1.27 -14.86 -32.28
C GLY A 582 1.98 -14.73 -30.93
N ARG A 583 1.26 -14.25 -29.91
CA ARG A 583 1.81 -14.06 -28.56
C ARG A 583 2.20 -15.39 -27.90
N ALA A 584 1.34 -16.41 -28.00
CA ALA A 584 1.62 -17.72 -27.41
C ALA A 584 2.83 -18.42 -28.06
N GLY A 585 3.06 -18.19 -29.36
CA GLY A 585 4.22 -18.70 -30.09
C GLY A 585 5.54 -18.10 -29.63
N ALA A 586 5.54 -16.84 -29.19
CA ALA A 586 6.73 -16.16 -28.68
C ALA A 586 7.15 -16.62 -27.28
N LEU A 587 6.25 -17.25 -26.51
CA LEU A 587 6.51 -17.63 -25.13
C LEU A 587 7.55 -18.76 -24.99
N VAL A 588 8.55 -18.53 -24.15
CA VAL A 588 9.58 -19.50 -23.77
C VAL A 588 9.21 -20.16 -22.44
N PRO A 589 9.34 -21.50 -22.31
CA PRO A 589 9.08 -22.20 -21.06
C PRO A 589 10.17 -21.86 -20.02
N VAL A 590 9.78 -21.81 -18.75
CA VAL A 590 10.68 -21.70 -17.60
C VAL A 590 10.35 -22.77 -16.58
N GLU A 591 11.39 -23.42 -16.03
CA GLU A 591 11.30 -24.41 -14.98
C GLU A 591 12.46 -24.21 -14.01
N ALA A 592 12.17 -24.21 -12.71
CA ALA A 592 13.18 -24.09 -11.65
C ALA A 592 12.69 -24.69 -10.34
N VAL A 593 13.62 -25.15 -9.51
CA VAL A 593 13.35 -25.69 -8.17
C VAL A 593 14.34 -25.08 -7.19
N HIS A 594 13.86 -24.54 -6.07
CA HIS A 594 14.70 -23.98 -5.01
C HIS A 594 13.97 -23.99 -3.67
N GLY A 595 14.65 -24.39 -2.60
CA GLY A 595 14.07 -24.34 -1.24
C GLY A 595 12.76 -25.11 -1.07
N GLY A 596 12.54 -26.20 -1.82
CA GLY A 596 11.29 -26.97 -1.82
C GLY A 596 10.16 -26.38 -2.66
N TYR A 597 10.33 -25.18 -3.21
CA TYR A 597 9.40 -24.57 -4.16
C TYR A 597 9.73 -24.98 -5.60
N THR A 598 8.69 -25.18 -6.40
CA THR A 598 8.81 -25.50 -7.83
C THR A 598 8.14 -24.41 -8.67
N LEU A 599 8.88 -23.80 -9.58
CA LEU A 599 8.40 -22.83 -10.55
C LEU A 599 8.30 -23.48 -11.92
N THR A 600 7.15 -23.39 -12.57
CA THR A 600 6.95 -23.77 -13.97
C THR A 600 6.17 -22.67 -14.68
N GLY A 601 6.26 -22.56 -15.99
CA GLY A 601 5.44 -21.60 -16.73
C GLY A 601 6.03 -21.14 -18.04
N PHE A 602 5.52 -20.02 -18.52
CA PHE A 602 5.85 -19.43 -19.81
C PHE A 602 6.07 -17.94 -19.67
N VAL A 603 7.12 -17.44 -20.30
CA VAL A 603 7.49 -16.02 -20.26
C VAL A 603 7.80 -15.50 -21.65
N ALA A 604 7.47 -14.24 -21.92
CA ALA A 604 7.75 -13.64 -23.21
C ALA A 604 9.19 -13.10 -23.28
N PRO A 605 9.83 -13.10 -24.45
CA PRO A 605 11.11 -12.43 -24.65
C PRO A 605 10.97 -10.92 -24.39
N PRO A 606 12.05 -10.21 -23.99
CA PRO A 606 11.96 -8.80 -23.58
C PRO A 606 11.41 -7.82 -24.63
N ARG A 607 11.44 -8.20 -25.91
CA ARG A 607 10.84 -7.44 -27.03
C ARG A 607 9.31 -7.38 -26.97
N GLU A 608 8.66 -8.30 -26.26
CA GLU A 608 7.22 -8.38 -26.06
C GLU A 608 6.87 -7.80 -24.69
N GLN A 609 6.55 -6.50 -24.65
CA GLN A 609 6.28 -5.75 -23.43
C GLN A 609 4.98 -4.95 -23.54
N LEU A 610 4.31 -4.72 -22.41
CA LEU A 610 3.02 -4.05 -22.32
C LEU A 610 3.11 -2.81 -21.44
N ALA A 611 2.20 -1.85 -21.58
CA ALA A 611 2.07 -0.73 -20.65
C ALA A 611 1.49 -1.14 -19.28
N SER A 612 0.94 -2.34 -19.17
CA SER A 612 0.27 -2.81 -17.95
C SER A 612 0.71 -4.21 -17.54
N ALA A 613 0.73 -4.47 -16.23
CA ALA A 613 0.97 -5.78 -15.63
C ALA A 613 -0.17 -6.79 -15.86
N ARG A 614 -1.19 -6.48 -16.68
CA ARG A 614 -2.40 -7.29 -16.88
C ARG A 614 -2.12 -8.72 -17.35
N LEU A 615 -1.01 -8.98 -18.03
CA LEU A 615 -0.59 -10.33 -18.47
C LEU A 615 0.60 -10.88 -17.67
N VAL A 616 0.85 -10.36 -16.48
CA VAL A 616 1.69 -10.99 -15.46
C VAL A 616 0.77 -11.82 -14.56
N TRP A 617 0.57 -13.08 -14.94
CA TRP A 617 -0.25 -14.03 -14.21
C TRP A 617 0.61 -14.97 -13.39
N THR A 618 0.42 -14.94 -12.08
CA THR A 618 1.09 -15.84 -11.15
C THR A 618 0.04 -16.68 -10.44
N TYR A 619 0.26 -17.99 -10.45
CA TYR A 619 -0.61 -18.99 -9.84
C TYR A 619 0.14 -19.69 -8.74
N VAL A 620 -0.48 -19.87 -7.59
CA VAL A 620 0.10 -20.61 -6.45
C VAL A 620 -0.68 -21.88 -6.17
N ARG A 621 0.01 -22.91 -5.70
CA ARG A 621 -0.58 -24.18 -5.30
C ARG A 621 0.22 -24.81 -4.17
N ILE A 622 -0.48 -25.57 -3.33
CA ILE A 622 0.12 -26.35 -2.24
C ILE A 622 0.31 -27.78 -2.75
N GLY A 623 1.53 -28.32 -2.64
CA GLY A 623 1.90 -29.66 -3.14
C GLY A 623 2.66 -29.65 -4.47
N GLY A 624 3.13 -30.83 -4.87
CA GLY A 624 4.05 -31.03 -6.00
C GLY A 624 3.43 -31.61 -7.28
N GLU A 625 2.10 -31.75 -7.35
CA GLU A 625 1.41 -32.34 -8.50
C GLU A 625 1.71 -31.59 -9.82
N PRO A 626 1.60 -32.20 -11.01
CA PRO A 626 1.81 -31.51 -12.29
C PRO A 626 0.80 -30.37 -12.55
N VAL A 627 1.16 -29.39 -13.38
CA VAL A 627 0.24 -28.31 -13.78
C VAL A 627 -0.94 -28.91 -14.54
N GLY A 628 -2.17 -28.64 -14.09
CA GLY A 628 -3.41 -29.17 -14.67
C GLY A 628 -4.00 -30.38 -13.95
N ALA A 629 -3.28 -31.01 -13.03
CA ALA A 629 -3.84 -32.04 -12.14
C ALA A 629 -4.64 -31.43 -10.97
N VAL A 630 -4.15 -30.31 -10.43
CA VAL A 630 -4.84 -29.47 -9.46
C VAL A 630 -4.78 -28.03 -9.96
N ALA A 631 -5.93 -27.36 -9.98
CA ALA A 631 -6.04 -25.99 -10.46
C ALA A 631 -5.29 -25.02 -9.52
N GLY A 632 -4.37 -24.23 -10.06
CA GLY A 632 -3.64 -23.22 -9.30
C GLY A 632 -4.51 -22.00 -9.00
N ARG A 633 -4.34 -21.38 -7.83
CA ARG A 633 -5.03 -20.12 -7.50
C ARG A 633 -4.28 -18.95 -8.13
N TRP A 634 -4.97 -18.15 -8.94
CA TRP A 634 -4.42 -16.89 -9.44
C TRP A 634 -4.26 -15.88 -8.29
N VAL A 635 -3.10 -15.26 -8.21
CA VAL A 635 -2.75 -14.27 -7.19
C VAL A 635 -2.06 -13.07 -7.82
N ARG A 636 -2.20 -11.92 -7.15
CA ARG A 636 -1.57 -10.65 -7.50
C ARG A 636 -0.77 -10.15 -6.31
N ASP A 637 0.29 -10.89 -5.99
CA ASP A 637 1.15 -10.61 -4.85
C ASP A 637 2.33 -9.70 -5.21
N ARG A 638 2.68 -8.77 -4.32
CA ARG A 638 3.78 -7.79 -4.55
C ARG A 638 5.15 -8.45 -4.60
N VAL A 639 5.38 -9.50 -3.81
CA VAL A 639 6.66 -10.24 -3.79
C VAL A 639 6.85 -10.97 -5.11
N LEU A 640 5.81 -11.66 -5.59
CA LEU A 640 5.84 -12.34 -6.88
C LEU A 640 6.02 -11.37 -8.05
N LEU A 641 5.24 -10.29 -8.08
CA LEU A 641 5.38 -9.26 -9.12
C LEU A 641 6.79 -8.66 -9.11
N ARG A 642 7.32 -8.33 -7.93
CA ARG A 642 8.67 -7.78 -7.81
C ARG A 642 9.73 -8.78 -8.28
N ALA A 643 9.61 -10.05 -7.92
CA ALA A 643 10.54 -11.08 -8.35
C ALA A 643 10.51 -11.32 -9.88
N VAL A 644 9.33 -11.23 -10.50
CA VAL A 644 9.21 -11.25 -11.97
C VAL A 644 9.92 -10.04 -12.57
N LEU A 645 9.63 -8.83 -12.10
CA LEU A 645 10.24 -7.61 -12.63
C LEU A 645 11.77 -7.58 -12.44
N ASP A 646 12.27 -8.06 -11.31
CA ASP A 646 13.72 -8.17 -11.04
C ASP A 646 14.40 -9.25 -11.90
N GLY A 647 13.66 -10.30 -12.28
CA GLY A 647 14.10 -11.30 -13.27
C GLY A 647 14.28 -10.71 -14.67
N TYR A 648 13.47 -9.72 -15.02
CA TYR A 648 13.55 -8.93 -16.26
C TYR A 648 14.39 -7.65 -16.13
N ALA A 649 15.02 -7.40 -14.97
CA ALA A 649 15.76 -6.18 -14.73
C ALA A 649 16.79 -5.93 -15.84
N SER A 650 16.90 -4.68 -16.30
CA SER A 650 17.69 -4.21 -17.45
C SER A 650 17.20 -4.63 -18.85
N LEU A 651 16.19 -5.51 -18.96
CA LEU A 651 15.65 -6.00 -20.25
C LEU A 651 14.30 -5.39 -20.63
N VAL A 652 13.50 -4.94 -19.65
CA VAL A 652 12.20 -4.29 -19.87
C VAL A 652 12.29 -2.79 -19.55
N GLN A 653 11.67 -1.95 -20.39
CA GLN A 653 11.67 -0.50 -20.21
C GLN A 653 10.96 -0.09 -18.91
N ARG A 654 11.42 1.00 -18.27
CA ARG A 654 10.73 1.55 -17.09
C ARG A 654 9.27 1.89 -17.44
N GLY A 655 8.34 1.44 -16.60
CA GLY A 655 6.90 1.61 -16.84
C GLY A 655 6.28 0.61 -17.83
N ARG A 656 7.06 -0.34 -18.35
CA ARG A 656 6.56 -1.48 -19.13
C ARG A 656 6.61 -2.77 -18.30
N TYR A 657 5.78 -3.72 -18.68
CA TYR A 657 5.62 -5.02 -18.00
C TYR A 657 5.78 -6.16 -19.00
N PRO A 658 6.43 -7.27 -18.60
CA PRO A 658 6.52 -8.45 -19.44
C PRO A 658 5.18 -9.20 -19.49
N ILE A 659 5.07 -10.14 -20.44
CA ILE A 659 4.06 -11.19 -20.40
C ILE A 659 4.67 -12.38 -19.67
N ALA A 660 4.04 -12.83 -18.59
CA ALA A 660 4.51 -13.95 -17.79
C ALA A 660 3.33 -14.74 -17.23
N VAL A 661 3.33 -16.06 -17.43
CA VAL A 661 2.34 -16.98 -16.88
C VAL A 661 3.10 -18.02 -16.06
N LEU A 662 3.10 -17.88 -14.74
CA LEU A 662 3.95 -18.64 -13.83
C LEU A 662 3.11 -19.42 -12.82
N PHE A 663 3.50 -20.66 -12.55
CA PHE A 663 2.90 -21.58 -11.61
C PHE A 663 3.93 -21.94 -10.55
N LEU A 664 3.67 -21.52 -9.31
CA LEU A 664 4.50 -21.77 -8.14
C LEU A 664 3.84 -22.82 -7.25
N ALA A 665 4.48 -23.98 -7.16
CA ALA A 665 4.16 -25.03 -6.19
C ALA A 665 4.98 -24.83 -4.91
N ALA A 666 4.30 -24.84 -3.76
CA ALA A 666 4.89 -24.71 -2.44
C ALA A 666 4.59 -25.94 -1.57
N PRO A 667 5.49 -26.34 -0.66
CA PRO A 667 5.19 -27.34 0.36
C PRO A 667 4.04 -26.91 1.28
N ALA A 668 3.35 -27.89 1.89
CA ALA A 668 2.28 -27.60 2.85
C ALA A 668 2.84 -26.81 4.07
N GLY A 669 2.15 -25.72 4.45
CA GLY A 669 2.54 -24.86 5.57
C GLY A 669 3.57 -23.76 5.25
N GLU A 670 4.09 -23.70 4.02
CA GLU A 670 5.03 -22.65 3.56
C GLU A 670 4.32 -21.45 2.91
N LEU A 671 3.01 -21.56 2.73
CA LEU A 671 2.15 -20.61 2.01
C LEU A 671 0.79 -20.51 2.71
N ASP A 672 0.30 -19.30 2.96
CA ASP A 672 -1.09 -19.05 3.32
C ASP A 672 -1.77 -18.12 2.29
N VAL A 673 -2.79 -18.65 1.63
CA VAL A 673 -3.60 -17.96 0.61
C VAL A 673 -4.82 -17.23 1.19
N ASN A 674 -5.05 -17.31 2.50
CA ASN A 674 -6.27 -16.80 3.16
C ASN A 674 -6.06 -15.47 3.91
N VAL A 675 -5.05 -14.71 3.51
CA VAL A 675 -4.61 -13.49 4.22
C VAL A 675 -5.47 -12.28 3.85
N HIS A 676 -6.00 -12.26 2.62
CA HIS A 676 -6.81 -11.16 2.10
C HIS A 676 -8.24 -11.63 1.75
N PRO A 677 -9.31 -10.83 1.99
CA PRO A 677 -10.69 -11.22 1.68
C PRO A 677 -10.93 -11.66 0.23
N ALA A 678 -10.30 -10.99 -0.73
CA ALA A 678 -10.36 -11.34 -2.16
C ALA A 678 -9.44 -12.51 -2.57
N LYS A 679 -8.63 -13.05 -1.65
CA LYS A 679 -7.65 -14.13 -1.86
C LYS A 679 -6.65 -13.88 -3.00
N LEU A 680 -6.35 -12.60 -3.26
CA LEU A 680 -5.39 -12.18 -4.30
C LEU A 680 -3.96 -12.07 -3.77
N GLU A 681 -3.77 -11.94 -2.47
CA GLU A 681 -2.46 -11.82 -1.84
C GLU A 681 -2.13 -13.08 -1.05
N VAL A 682 -0.85 -13.38 -0.90
CA VAL A 682 -0.39 -14.63 -0.31
C VAL A 682 0.73 -14.37 0.68
N ARG A 683 0.64 -14.93 1.89
CA ARG A 683 1.72 -14.84 2.87
C ARG A 683 2.64 -16.04 2.68
N PHE A 684 3.84 -15.77 2.21
CA PHE A 684 4.93 -16.75 2.19
C PHE A 684 5.62 -16.77 3.56
N ARG A 685 5.91 -17.97 4.08
CA ARG A 685 6.73 -18.10 5.29
C ARG A 685 8.15 -17.62 5.06
N GLN A 686 8.69 -17.82 3.85
CA GLN A 686 10.03 -17.40 3.44
C GLN A 686 10.01 -16.58 2.14
N PRO A 687 9.64 -15.28 2.17
CA PRO A 687 9.57 -14.44 0.96
C PRO A 687 10.88 -14.36 0.17
N ALA A 688 12.03 -14.40 0.87
CA ALA A 688 13.35 -14.37 0.24
C ALA A 688 13.60 -15.60 -0.66
N ALA A 689 13.11 -16.78 -0.28
CA ALA A 689 13.26 -18.00 -1.07
C ALA A 689 12.52 -17.91 -2.42
N ILE A 690 11.37 -17.24 -2.45
CA ILE A 690 10.60 -17.00 -3.68
C ILE A 690 11.37 -16.09 -4.63
N HIS A 691 11.97 -15.02 -4.13
CA HIS A 691 12.76 -14.10 -4.96
C HIS A 691 14.00 -14.79 -5.53
N GLN A 692 14.69 -15.57 -4.69
CA GLN A 692 15.84 -16.40 -5.07
C GLN A 692 15.50 -17.52 -6.07
N LEU A 693 14.25 -17.96 -6.13
CA LEU A 693 13.77 -18.89 -7.14
C LEU A 693 13.42 -18.17 -8.45
N VAL A 694 12.53 -17.19 -8.40
CA VAL A 694 11.90 -16.60 -9.60
C VAL A 694 12.88 -15.72 -10.37
N ALA A 695 13.54 -14.75 -9.72
CA ALA A 695 14.36 -13.78 -10.43
C ALA A 695 15.56 -14.42 -11.15
N PRO A 696 16.35 -15.33 -10.53
CA PRO A 696 17.45 -16.03 -11.21
C PRO A 696 16.97 -16.96 -12.33
N ALA A 697 15.85 -17.68 -12.13
CA ALA A 697 15.31 -18.58 -13.15
C ALA A 697 14.90 -17.84 -14.42
N LEU A 698 14.20 -16.71 -14.26
CA LEU A 698 13.83 -15.85 -15.38
C LEU A 698 15.05 -15.25 -16.07
N ARG A 699 16.02 -14.73 -15.30
CA ARG A 699 17.24 -14.13 -15.86
C ARG A 699 18.05 -15.13 -16.68
N ALA A 700 18.26 -16.33 -16.16
CA ALA A 700 18.96 -17.41 -16.86
C ALA A 700 18.24 -17.77 -18.16
N ARG A 701 16.91 -17.91 -18.11
CA ARG A 701 16.12 -18.31 -19.29
C ARG A 701 16.06 -17.23 -20.37
N LEU A 702 15.89 -15.97 -19.98
CA LEU A 702 15.85 -14.84 -20.91
C LEU A 702 17.22 -14.62 -21.56
N THR A 703 18.31 -14.76 -20.81
CA THR A 703 19.68 -14.67 -21.36
C THR A 703 19.94 -15.77 -22.40
N ALA A 704 19.52 -17.01 -22.11
CA ALA A 704 19.63 -18.12 -23.06
C ALA A 704 18.77 -17.91 -24.33
N SER A 705 17.61 -17.26 -24.19
CA SER A 705 16.71 -16.92 -25.31
C SER A 705 17.26 -15.79 -26.21
N LEU A 706 18.16 -14.96 -25.67
CA LEU A 706 18.83 -13.88 -26.39
C LEU A 706 20.15 -14.31 -27.06
N ALA A 707 20.66 -15.51 -26.75
CA ALA A 707 21.85 -16.04 -27.40
C ALA A 707 21.56 -16.31 -28.90
N PRO A 708 22.45 -15.91 -29.83
CA PRO A 708 22.27 -16.19 -31.25
C PRO A 708 22.19 -17.71 -31.46
N THR A 709 21.08 -18.18 -32.03
CA THR A 709 20.95 -19.58 -32.45
C THR A 709 21.89 -19.81 -33.62
N ALA A 710 22.87 -20.71 -33.44
CA ALA A 710 23.70 -21.17 -34.55
C ALA A 710 22.80 -21.82 -35.63
N PRO A 711 23.08 -21.60 -36.92
CA PRO A 711 22.36 -22.28 -37.98
C PRO A 711 22.53 -23.81 -37.85
N PRO A 712 21.51 -24.62 -38.23
CA PRO A 712 21.60 -26.06 -38.09
C PRO A 712 22.58 -26.61 -39.13
N GLY A 713 23.67 -27.20 -38.64
CA GLY A 713 24.60 -27.99 -39.45
C GLY A 713 26.05 -27.52 -39.34
N GLN A 714 26.75 -27.99 -38.31
CA GLN A 714 28.15 -28.40 -38.37
C GLN A 714 28.54 -29.01 -37.02
N GLU A 715 28.70 -30.34 -36.99
CA GLU A 715 29.33 -31.03 -35.88
C GLU A 715 30.80 -30.62 -35.80
N PRO A 716 31.34 -30.29 -34.61
CA PRO A 716 32.76 -30.06 -34.47
C PRO A 716 33.48 -31.40 -34.36
N THR A 717 34.26 -31.73 -35.40
CA THR A 717 35.30 -32.76 -35.34
C THR A 717 36.32 -32.37 -34.28
N ALA A 718 36.45 -33.22 -33.27
CA ALA A 718 37.49 -33.13 -32.25
C ALA A 718 38.88 -33.34 -32.88
N VAL A 719 39.78 -32.38 -32.65
CA VAL A 719 41.23 -32.64 -32.69
C VAL A 719 41.77 -32.17 -31.34
N GLY A 720 42.20 -33.15 -30.55
CA GLY A 720 42.76 -32.94 -29.24
C GLY A 720 44.22 -32.50 -29.33
N GLU A 721 44.59 -31.57 -28.47
CA GLU A 721 45.94 -31.49 -27.94
C GLU A 721 45.86 -30.98 -26.49
N ARG A 722 46.49 -31.74 -25.59
CA ARG A 722 46.46 -31.55 -24.15
C ARG A 722 47.84 -31.06 -23.70
N PRO A 723 47.97 -29.86 -23.13
CA PRO A 723 49.18 -29.49 -22.40
C PRO A 723 49.05 -29.75 -20.89
N PRO A 724 50.18 -29.81 -20.16
CA PRO A 724 50.35 -30.64 -18.97
C PRO A 724 49.91 -29.96 -17.67
N ALA A 725 49.62 -30.81 -16.68
CA ALA A 725 49.42 -30.41 -15.30
C ALA A 725 50.73 -29.89 -14.67
N TYR A 726 50.71 -28.66 -14.18
CA TYR A 726 51.69 -28.15 -13.22
C TYR A 726 50.97 -27.41 -12.08
N GLY A 727 51.23 -27.88 -10.85
CA GLY A 727 51.47 -27.05 -9.67
C GLY A 727 50.34 -26.16 -9.15
N SER A 728 49.70 -26.61 -8.08
CA SER A 728 48.84 -25.83 -7.19
C SER A 728 49.52 -24.59 -6.58
N VAL A 729 48.86 -23.43 -6.68
CA VAL A 729 49.07 -22.27 -5.80
C VAL A 729 47.69 -21.88 -5.22
N PRO A 730 47.57 -21.62 -3.91
CA PRO A 730 46.26 -21.34 -3.30
C PRO A 730 45.81 -19.93 -3.71
N THR A 731 44.76 -19.86 -4.54
CA THR A 731 44.14 -18.58 -4.88
C THR A 731 43.09 -18.28 -3.80
N SER A 732 43.46 -17.36 -2.91
CA SER A 732 42.54 -16.68 -2.02
C SER A 732 41.39 -16.08 -2.84
N THR A 733 40.17 -16.52 -2.58
CA THR A 733 38.93 -15.92 -3.10
C THR A 733 38.78 -14.51 -2.55
N LEU A 734 39.29 -13.52 -3.28
CA LEU A 734 38.78 -12.16 -3.21
C LEU A 734 37.61 -12.07 -4.20
N THR A 735 36.39 -12.14 -3.66
CA THR A 735 35.19 -11.65 -4.35
C THR A 735 35.33 -10.14 -4.52
N LEU A 736 35.90 -9.71 -5.65
CA LEU A 736 35.72 -8.37 -6.16
C LEU A 736 34.32 -8.32 -6.77
N GLU A 737 33.40 -7.58 -6.14
CA GLU A 737 32.20 -7.13 -6.85
C GLU A 737 32.66 -6.20 -8.00
N PRO A 738 32.21 -6.41 -9.25
CA PRO A 738 32.40 -5.42 -10.28
C PRO A 738 31.52 -4.22 -9.93
N ALA A 739 32.14 -3.14 -9.45
CA ALA A 739 31.48 -1.84 -9.34
C ALA A 739 31.08 -1.39 -10.75
N ALA A 740 29.82 -1.60 -11.12
CA ALA A 740 29.25 -1.02 -12.33
C ALA A 740 29.25 0.50 -12.19
N LEU A 741 30.21 1.18 -12.81
CA LEU A 741 30.23 2.64 -12.91
C LEU A 741 28.96 3.07 -13.66
N PRO A 742 28.12 3.97 -13.10
CA PRO A 742 26.98 4.48 -13.85
C PRO A 742 27.48 5.37 -14.99
N LEU A 743 27.45 4.82 -16.22
CA LEU A 743 27.73 5.54 -17.47
C LEU A 743 26.68 6.62 -17.80
N TRP A 744 25.57 6.63 -17.04
CA TRP A 744 24.44 7.52 -17.24
C TRP A 744 24.40 8.57 -16.14
N ARG A 745 24.79 9.80 -16.48
CA ARG A 745 24.59 11.01 -15.68
C ARG A 745 23.55 11.89 -16.38
N PRO A 746 22.78 12.75 -15.66
CA PRO A 746 21.93 13.73 -16.30
C PRO A 746 22.73 14.54 -17.31
N ALA A 747 22.15 14.73 -18.50
CA ALA A 747 22.84 15.32 -19.61
C ALA A 747 23.08 16.82 -19.31
N PRO A 748 24.33 17.31 -19.33
CA PRO A 748 24.63 18.70 -19.01
C PRO A 748 24.19 19.64 -20.14
N ARG A 749 23.92 20.91 -19.80
CA ARG A 749 23.75 21.99 -20.79
C ARG A 749 25.07 22.21 -21.56
N GLY A 750 24.99 22.71 -22.79
CA GLY A 750 26.16 22.96 -23.64
C GLY A 750 26.41 21.85 -24.66
N PHE A 751 25.37 21.36 -25.33
CA PHE A 751 25.49 20.45 -26.46
C PHE A 751 26.05 21.14 -27.70
N ALA A 752 25.70 22.41 -27.94
CA ALA A 752 26.16 23.20 -29.07
C ALA A 752 27.67 23.52 -29.01
N SER A 753 28.27 23.51 -27.82
CA SER A 753 29.71 23.69 -27.63
C SER A 753 30.51 22.40 -27.87
N LEU A 754 29.85 21.25 -28.01
CA LEU A 754 30.52 19.98 -28.27
C LEU A 754 31.01 19.90 -29.72
N ARG A 755 32.24 19.44 -29.89
CA ARG A 755 32.79 19.09 -31.19
C ARG A 755 32.27 17.71 -31.60
N PHE A 756 31.51 17.65 -32.70
CA PHE A 756 31.13 16.38 -33.30
C PHE A 756 32.35 15.65 -33.86
N ILE A 757 32.52 14.38 -33.47
CA ILE A 757 33.61 13.50 -33.92
C ILE A 757 33.12 12.59 -35.06
N GLY A 758 31.92 12.03 -34.92
CA GLY A 758 31.34 11.14 -35.92
C GLY A 758 30.09 10.40 -35.43
N GLN A 759 29.37 9.79 -36.37
CA GLN A 759 28.21 8.95 -36.09
C GLN A 759 28.63 7.47 -36.08
N ILE A 760 28.29 6.75 -35.02
CA ILE A 760 28.59 5.33 -34.84
C ILE A 760 27.30 4.50 -34.81
N PHE A 761 27.38 3.28 -35.33
CA PHE A 761 26.27 2.31 -35.42
C PHE A 761 24.97 2.88 -36.01
N GLU A 762 25.09 3.84 -36.94
CA GLU A 762 23.98 4.44 -37.69
C GLU A 762 22.89 5.12 -36.84
N GLY A 763 23.13 5.34 -35.53
CA GLY A 763 22.14 5.92 -34.62
C GLY A 763 22.70 6.67 -33.42
N TYR A 764 24.02 6.71 -33.24
CA TYR A 764 24.63 7.42 -32.11
C TYR A 764 25.64 8.47 -32.57
N LEU A 765 25.58 9.66 -31.97
CA LEU A 765 26.51 10.74 -32.23
C LEU A 765 27.58 10.77 -31.15
N LEU A 766 28.84 10.72 -31.55
CA LEU A 766 29.99 10.85 -30.67
C LEU A 766 30.51 12.29 -30.73
N CYS A 767 30.53 12.94 -29.57
CA CYS A 767 30.97 14.32 -29.43
C CYS A 767 32.00 14.46 -28.31
N GLU A 768 32.87 15.47 -28.40
CA GLU A 768 33.89 15.80 -27.40
C GLU A 768 33.85 17.28 -27.06
N GLY A 769 34.02 17.61 -25.78
CA GLY A 769 34.12 18.98 -25.30
C GLY A 769 34.25 19.02 -23.79
N GLU A 770 34.78 20.11 -23.23
CA GLU A 770 34.82 20.34 -21.78
C GLU A 770 35.48 19.21 -20.96
N GLY A 771 36.48 18.53 -21.53
CA GLY A 771 37.18 17.43 -20.85
C GLY A 771 36.37 16.13 -20.72
N ARG A 772 35.34 15.95 -21.56
CA ARG A 772 34.50 14.74 -21.61
C ARG A 772 34.22 14.29 -23.05
N VAL A 773 33.91 13.01 -23.18
CA VAL A 773 33.33 12.40 -24.39
C VAL A 773 31.85 12.11 -24.13
N VAL A 774 30.98 12.51 -25.05
CA VAL A 774 29.53 12.38 -24.95
C VAL A 774 29.01 11.53 -26.10
N LEU A 775 28.22 10.50 -25.77
CA LEU A 775 27.52 9.65 -26.72
C LEU A 775 26.03 9.99 -26.67
N ILE A 776 25.44 10.39 -27.80
CA ILE A 776 24.06 10.85 -27.88
C ILE A 776 23.26 9.89 -28.76
N ASP A 777 22.12 9.41 -28.28
CA ASP A 777 21.18 8.65 -29.11
C ASP A 777 20.38 9.63 -29.98
N GLN A 778 20.61 9.56 -31.29
CA GLN A 778 20.01 10.46 -32.27
C GLN A 778 18.47 10.46 -32.20
N HIS A 779 17.87 9.30 -32.00
CA HIS A 779 16.42 9.15 -31.99
C HIS A 779 15.83 9.71 -30.69
N ALA A 780 16.41 9.34 -29.54
CA ALA A 780 15.97 9.85 -28.24
C ALA A 780 16.16 11.37 -28.13
N ALA A 781 17.22 11.92 -28.72
CA ALA A 781 17.48 13.35 -28.79
C ALA A 781 16.46 14.10 -29.63
N HIS A 782 16.19 13.65 -30.87
CA HIS A 782 15.17 14.25 -31.72
C HIS A 782 13.78 14.22 -31.08
N GLU A 783 13.41 13.07 -30.52
CA GLU A 783 12.13 12.88 -29.87
C GLU A 783 11.94 13.82 -28.67
N ARG A 784 12.98 13.98 -27.84
CA ARG A 784 12.95 14.91 -26.70
C ARG A 784 12.82 16.36 -27.15
N VAL A 785 13.59 16.78 -28.16
CA VAL A 785 13.51 18.15 -28.71
C VAL A 785 12.12 18.45 -29.25
N VAL A 786 11.53 17.53 -30.01
CA VAL A 786 10.17 17.72 -30.57
C VAL A 786 9.11 17.75 -29.47
N TYR A 787 9.22 16.85 -28.47
CA TYR A 787 8.28 16.82 -27.35
C TYR A 787 8.29 18.13 -26.55
N GLU A 788 9.47 18.61 -26.15
CA GLU A 788 9.58 19.85 -25.37
C GLU A 788 9.10 21.06 -26.18
N ARG A 789 9.36 21.10 -27.49
CA ARG A 789 8.83 22.13 -28.38
C ARG A 789 7.30 22.13 -28.42
N LEU A 790 6.68 20.97 -28.66
CA LEU A 790 5.22 20.85 -28.68
C LEU A 790 4.59 21.22 -27.32
N HIS A 791 5.25 20.83 -26.23
CA HIS A 791 4.83 21.16 -24.88
C HIS A 791 4.95 22.67 -24.59
N ALA A 792 5.99 23.34 -25.08
CA ALA A 792 6.15 24.79 -24.97
C ALA A 792 5.10 25.53 -25.82
N GLU A 793 4.88 25.11 -27.06
CA GLU A 793 3.88 25.68 -27.98
C GLU A 793 2.45 25.58 -27.40
N ARG A 794 2.10 24.44 -26.77
CA ARG A 794 0.84 24.26 -26.02
C ARG A 794 0.63 25.33 -24.95
N ARG A 795 1.68 25.69 -24.19
CA ARG A 795 1.59 26.66 -23.10
C ARG A 795 1.39 28.10 -23.59
N THR A 796 1.85 28.43 -24.79
CA THR A 796 1.86 29.81 -25.29
C THR A 796 0.75 30.11 -26.29
N GLN A 797 0.54 29.27 -27.31
CA GLN A 797 -0.34 29.56 -28.46
C GLN A 797 -1.16 28.34 -28.96
N GLY A 798 -1.02 27.18 -28.31
CA GLY A 798 -1.59 25.91 -28.78
C GLY A 798 -0.68 25.21 -29.79
N VAL A 799 -0.79 23.88 -29.91
CA VAL A 799 0.01 23.10 -30.88
C VAL A 799 -0.42 23.47 -32.31
N PRO A 800 0.51 23.90 -33.19
CA PRO A 800 0.18 24.20 -34.59
C PRO A 800 -0.43 23.00 -35.30
N ARG A 801 -1.64 23.16 -35.84
CA ARG A 801 -2.42 22.11 -36.52
C ARG A 801 -2.81 22.54 -37.93
N ASP A 802 -2.80 21.59 -38.86
CA ASP A 802 -3.27 21.77 -40.23
C ASP A 802 -4.56 20.94 -40.44
N PRO A 803 -5.60 21.50 -41.07
CA PRO A 803 -6.78 20.73 -41.42
C PRO A 803 -6.45 19.72 -42.52
N LEU A 804 -6.98 18.50 -42.39
CA LEU A 804 -6.91 17.52 -43.46
C LEU A 804 -7.80 17.98 -44.62
N LEU A 805 -7.27 17.96 -45.85
CA LEU A 805 -8.01 18.35 -47.06
C LEU A 805 -9.30 17.52 -47.23
N VAL A 806 -9.27 16.26 -46.79
CA VAL A 806 -10.43 15.37 -46.66
C VAL A 806 -10.34 14.74 -45.26
N PRO A 807 -11.36 14.87 -44.40
CA PRO A 807 -11.41 14.18 -43.12
C PRO A 807 -11.20 12.67 -43.31
N GLU A 808 -10.34 12.07 -42.49
CA GLU A 808 -9.94 10.67 -42.62
C GLU A 808 -10.74 9.79 -41.65
N THR A 809 -11.38 8.75 -42.17
CA THR A 809 -12.10 7.75 -41.35
C THR A 809 -11.17 6.63 -40.95
N ILE A 810 -10.97 6.44 -39.64
CA ILE A 810 -10.05 5.45 -39.10
C ILE A 810 -10.85 4.39 -38.34
N GLU A 811 -10.76 3.13 -38.78
CA GLU A 811 -11.39 1.99 -38.12
C GLU A 811 -10.64 1.62 -36.83
N LEU A 812 -11.40 1.53 -35.73
CA LEU A 812 -10.90 1.31 -34.38
C LEU A 812 -11.88 0.41 -33.61
N PRO A 813 -11.40 -0.42 -32.66
CA PRO A 813 -12.26 -1.10 -31.71
C PRO A 813 -13.20 -0.12 -30.97
N PRO A 814 -14.45 -0.48 -30.65
CA PRO A 814 -15.40 0.42 -30.00
C PRO A 814 -14.91 1.05 -28.69
N ALA A 815 -14.12 0.32 -27.92
CA ALA A 815 -13.50 0.82 -26.69
C ALA A 815 -12.48 1.95 -26.96
N GLN A 816 -11.77 1.89 -28.09
CA GLN A 816 -10.80 2.92 -28.48
C GLN A 816 -11.49 4.17 -29.03
N VAL A 817 -12.58 4.01 -29.79
CA VAL A 817 -13.43 5.13 -30.23
C VAL A 817 -14.01 5.86 -29.01
N ALA A 818 -14.50 5.12 -28.01
CA ALA A 818 -15.02 5.69 -26.77
C ALA A 818 -13.93 6.44 -25.99
N ALA A 819 -12.71 5.89 -25.90
CA ALA A 819 -11.59 6.55 -25.23
C ALA A 819 -11.17 7.85 -25.92
N LEU A 820 -11.14 7.87 -27.26
CA LEU A 820 -10.86 9.11 -28.01
C LEU A 820 -11.96 10.16 -27.79
N ALA A 821 -13.24 9.74 -27.76
CA ALA A 821 -14.37 10.63 -27.51
C ALA A 821 -14.34 11.24 -26.11
N GLU A 822 -14.03 10.42 -25.10
CA GLU A 822 -13.93 10.83 -23.70
C GLU A 822 -12.80 11.85 -23.48
N HIS A 823 -11.70 11.73 -24.23
CA HIS A 823 -10.52 12.58 -24.13
C HIS A 823 -10.39 13.61 -25.28
N ALA A 824 -11.50 13.99 -25.93
CA ALA A 824 -11.50 14.89 -27.08
C ALA A 824 -10.76 16.22 -26.81
N ALA A 825 -10.92 16.82 -25.62
CA ALA A 825 -10.21 18.04 -25.24
C ALA A 825 -8.68 17.87 -25.12
N ALA A 826 -8.22 16.69 -24.68
CA ALA A 826 -6.79 16.38 -24.59
C ALA A 826 -6.19 16.10 -25.97
N LEU A 827 -6.94 15.43 -26.85
CA LEU A 827 -6.57 15.24 -28.25
C LEU A 827 -6.47 16.57 -29.00
N GLU A 828 -7.45 17.46 -28.78
CA GLU A 828 -7.45 18.79 -29.37
C GLU A 828 -6.24 19.61 -28.90
N ALA A 829 -5.93 19.56 -27.60
CA ALA A 829 -4.76 20.21 -27.03
C ALA A 829 -3.42 19.66 -27.57
N ALA A 830 -3.41 18.42 -28.07
CA ALA A 830 -2.28 17.80 -28.76
C ALA A 830 -2.29 18.03 -30.28
N GLY A 831 -3.28 18.76 -30.82
CA GLY A 831 -3.41 19.10 -32.24
C GLY A 831 -4.13 18.04 -33.10
N LEU A 832 -4.75 17.03 -32.48
CA LEU A 832 -5.54 15.98 -33.13
C LEU A 832 -7.04 16.21 -32.87
N GLU A 833 -7.77 16.75 -33.84
CA GLU A 833 -9.20 17.01 -33.69
C GLU A 833 -10.01 16.02 -34.52
N GLY A 834 -11.04 15.41 -33.92
CA GLY A 834 -11.94 14.50 -34.61
C GLY A 834 -13.12 14.08 -33.74
N GLU A 835 -14.02 13.29 -34.31
CA GLU A 835 -15.24 12.85 -33.64
C GLU A 835 -15.59 11.38 -33.95
N PRO A 836 -16.32 10.69 -33.07
CA PRO A 836 -16.84 9.34 -33.36
C PRO A 836 -17.75 9.33 -34.58
N PHE A 837 -17.57 8.35 -35.46
CA PHE A 837 -18.38 8.15 -36.66
C PHE A 837 -18.92 6.72 -36.71
N GLY A 838 -19.81 6.38 -35.77
CA GLY A 838 -20.32 5.03 -35.58
C GLY A 838 -19.60 4.26 -34.47
N ALA A 839 -19.91 2.97 -34.31
CA ALA A 839 -19.43 2.17 -33.18
C ALA A 839 -17.96 1.75 -33.27
N GLY A 840 -17.35 1.79 -34.46
CA GLY A 840 -15.98 1.30 -34.70
C GLY A 840 -15.16 2.18 -35.64
N THR A 841 -15.53 3.45 -35.78
CA THR A 841 -14.84 4.38 -36.69
C THR A 841 -14.75 5.75 -36.03
N PHE A 842 -13.60 6.41 -36.19
CA PHE A 842 -13.35 7.77 -35.73
C PHE A 842 -12.97 8.64 -36.92
N LEU A 843 -13.56 9.81 -37.03
CA LEU A 843 -13.34 10.76 -38.12
C LEU A 843 -12.35 11.84 -37.67
N LEU A 844 -11.14 11.84 -38.24
CA LEU A 844 -10.11 12.82 -37.94
C LEU A 844 -10.19 14.01 -38.90
N ARG A 845 -10.15 15.23 -38.36
CA ARG A 845 -10.29 16.50 -39.09
C ARG A 845 -9.01 17.33 -39.13
N THR A 846 -8.20 17.30 -38.07
CA THR A 846 -6.94 18.05 -38.00
C THR A 846 -5.80 17.18 -37.49
N THR A 847 -4.58 17.53 -37.91
CA THR A 847 -3.34 16.87 -37.46
C THR A 847 -2.28 17.92 -37.11
N PRO A 848 -1.39 17.65 -36.13
CA PRO A 848 -0.28 18.54 -35.83
C PRO A 848 0.62 18.75 -37.06
N ARG A 849 1.04 20.00 -37.31
CA ARG A 849 1.91 20.35 -38.45
C ARG A 849 3.24 19.60 -38.44
N ALA A 850 3.71 19.20 -37.26
CA ALA A 850 4.92 18.38 -37.08
C ALA A 850 4.81 16.98 -37.75
N LEU A 851 3.61 16.53 -38.11
CA LEU A 851 3.34 15.22 -38.72
C LEU A 851 3.07 15.31 -40.23
N ALA A 852 3.36 16.44 -40.87
CA ALA A 852 3.18 16.62 -42.31
C ALA A 852 3.89 15.48 -43.10
N GLY A 853 3.12 14.69 -43.84
CA GLY A 853 3.61 13.57 -44.64
C GLY A 853 3.81 12.22 -43.92
N GLN A 854 3.32 12.06 -42.68
CA GLN A 854 3.34 10.80 -41.92
C GLN A 854 2.02 10.01 -41.97
N ASP A 855 2.04 8.74 -41.57
CA ASP A 855 0.84 7.90 -41.39
C ASP A 855 0.07 8.31 -40.13
N VAL A 856 -0.87 9.23 -40.31
CA VAL A 856 -1.71 9.79 -39.24
C VAL A 856 -2.68 8.74 -38.67
N ALA A 857 -3.12 7.76 -39.48
CA ALA A 857 -3.99 6.69 -39.03
C ALA A 857 -3.27 5.73 -38.06
N ALA A 858 -2.00 5.41 -38.32
CA ALA A 858 -1.18 4.61 -37.40
C ALA A 858 -0.94 5.33 -36.06
N LEU A 859 -0.68 6.63 -36.12
CA LEU A 859 -0.54 7.47 -34.93
C LEU A 859 -1.83 7.50 -34.09
N LEU A 860 -2.99 7.78 -34.72
CA LEU A 860 -4.24 7.86 -33.98
C LEU A 860 -4.60 6.52 -33.33
N ARG A 861 -4.31 5.40 -34.01
CA ARG A 861 -4.39 4.04 -33.44
C ARG A 861 -3.51 3.87 -32.21
N ALA A 862 -2.27 4.36 -32.25
CA ALA A 862 -1.36 4.30 -31.11
C ALA A 862 -1.86 5.15 -29.92
N VAL A 863 -2.31 6.38 -30.18
CA VAL A 863 -2.89 7.27 -29.16
C VAL A 863 -4.16 6.65 -28.56
N ALA A 864 -5.06 6.12 -29.39
CA ALA A 864 -6.30 5.48 -28.94
C ALA A 864 -6.04 4.23 -28.10
N ALA A 865 -5.04 3.42 -28.46
CA ALA A 865 -4.62 2.27 -27.68
C ALA A 865 -4.12 2.70 -26.29
N GLU A 866 -3.23 3.68 -26.21
CA GLU A 866 -2.71 4.16 -24.92
C GLU A 866 -3.81 4.78 -24.04
N LEU A 867 -4.68 5.61 -24.60
CA LEU A 867 -5.80 6.22 -23.84
C LEU A 867 -6.84 5.18 -23.38
N SER A 868 -7.07 4.12 -24.17
CA SER A 868 -8.03 3.06 -23.82
C SER A 868 -7.58 2.15 -22.67
N GLU A 869 -6.28 2.11 -22.34
CA GLU A 869 -5.73 1.20 -21.34
C GLU A 869 -5.86 1.69 -19.88
N GLU A 870 -5.95 3.01 -19.66
CA GLU A 870 -5.88 3.63 -18.32
C GLU A 870 -7.24 3.89 -17.63
N GLY A 871 -8.35 3.89 -18.37
CA GLY A 871 -9.69 4.12 -17.81
C GLY A 871 -9.92 5.56 -17.30
N THR A 872 -11.18 5.86 -16.95
CA THR A 872 -11.78 7.21 -16.86
C THR A 872 -11.26 8.15 -15.74
N SER A 873 -10.17 7.82 -15.05
CA SER A 873 -9.63 8.58 -13.90
C SER A 873 -8.23 9.18 -14.16
N VAL A 874 -7.96 9.58 -15.41
CA VAL A 874 -6.72 10.28 -15.75
C VAL A 874 -6.98 11.79 -15.70
N ALA A 875 -6.15 12.54 -14.96
CA ALA A 875 -6.18 14.00 -15.01
C ALA A 875 -5.93 14.45 -16.46
N ALA A 876 -6.75 15.38 -16.98
CA ALA A 876 -6.71 15.81 -18.38
C ALA A 876 -5.30 16.20 -18.88
N ASP A 877 -4.45 16.72 -17.98
CA ASP A 877 -3.05 17.05 -18.29
C ASP A 877 -2.20 15.82 -18.62
N ARG A 878 -2.36 14.70 -17.91
CA ARG A 878 -1.60 13.47 -18.17
C ARG A 878 -1.98 12.82 -19.50
N ALA A 879 -3.28 12.83 -19.85
CA ALA A 879 -3.77 12.35 -21.13
C ALA A 879 -3.20 13.19 -22.29
N THR A 880 -3.09 14.51 -22.08
CA THR A 880 -2.50 15.42 -23.07
C THR A 880 -1.00 15.18 -23.22
N ASP A 881 -0.25 15.06 -22.12
CA ASP A 881 1.19 14.78 -22.17
C ASP A 881 1.50 13.45 -22.87
N ARG A 882 0.64 12.45 -22.70
CA ARG A 882 0.72 11.16 -23.37
C ARG A 882 0.51 11.26 -24.89
N ALA A 883 -0.51 12.00 -25.30
CA ALA A 883 -0.78 12.26 -26.71
C ALA A 883 0.39 13.03 -27.35
N LEU A 884 0.94 14.05 -26.67
CA LEU A 884 2.11 14.79 -27.11
C LEU A 884 3.37 13.92 -27.22
N ALA A 885 3.61 13.02 -26.26
CA ALA A 885 4.72 12.06 -26.33
C ALA A 885 4.59 11.14 -27.56
N THR A 886 3.39 10.64 -27.83
CA THR A 886 3.14 9.76 -28.98
C THR A 886 3.29 10.51 -30.31
N VAL A 887 2.82 11.76 -30.39
CA VAL A 887 3.01 12.66 -31.55
C VAL A 887 4.49 12.95 -31.80
N ALA A 888 5.26 13.23 -30.74
CA ALA A 888 6.70 13.46 -30.84
C ALA A 888 7.45 12.21 -31.35
N CYS A 889 7.06 11.02 -30.91
CA CYS A 889 7.65 9.77 -31.39
C CYS A 889 7.38 9.52 -32.89
N HIS A 890 6.15 9.78 -33.36
CA HIS A 890 5.76 9.53 -34.76
C HIS A 890 6.16 10.63 -35.74
N SER A 891 6.52 11.83 -35.26
CA SER A 891 7.03 12.93 -36.09
C SER A 891 8.52 12.82 -36.41
N VAL A 892 9.24 11.94 -35.72
CA VAL A 892 10.68 11.71 -35.95
C VAL A 892 10.88 10.53 -36.90
N VAL A 893 11.28 10.83 -38.14
CA VAL A 893 11.52 9.82 -39.18
C VAL A 893 12.91 9.18 -39.03
N ARG A 894 12.89 7.84 -38.89
CA ARG A 894 13.90 6.80 -39.22
C ARG A 894 15.20 6.72 -38.40
N VAL A 895 15.24 5.69 -37.55
CA VAL A 895 16.46 5.03 -37.03
C VAL A 895 17.35 4.61 -38.22
N GLY A 896 18.65 4.90 -38.17
CA GLY A 896 19.62 4.41 -39.16
C GLY A 896 20.10 5.43 -40.22
N GLN A 897 19.60 6.67 -40.23
CA GLN A 897 20.03 7.66 -41.22
C GLN A 897 21.32 8.36 -40.79
N ARG A 898 22.31 8.41 -41.70
CA ARG A 898 23.50 9.27 -41.53
C ARG A 898 23.12 10.74 -41.62
N LEU A 899 23.38 11.49 -40.54
CA LEU A 899 23.23 12.93 -40.53
C LEU A 899 24.51 13.59 -41.05
N ASP A 900 24.36 14.66 -41.83
CA ASP A 900 25.48 15.53 -42.17
C ASP A 900 25.88 16.43 -40.98
N ASP A 901 27.07 17.02 -41.04
CA ASP A 901 27.58 17.86 -39.96
C ASP A 901 26.69 19.08 -39.66
N ALA A 902 25.96 19.60 -40.64
CA ALA A 902 25.06 20.74 -40.44
C ALA A 902 23.79 20.32 -39.69
N GLN A 903 23.24 19.14 -40.02
CA GLN A 903 22.11 18.52 -39.34
C GLN A 903 22.46 18.14 -37.90
N VAL A 904 23.65 17.58 -37.67
CA VAL A 904 24.14 17.28 -36.31
C VAL A 904 24.29 18.56 -35.50
N ARG A 905 24.89 19.61 -36.05
CA ARG A 905 24.98 20.92 -35.37
C ARG A 905 23.60 21.50 -35.06
N ALA A 906 22.65 21.42 -35.99
CA ALA A 906 21.29 21.89 -35.76
C ALA A 906 20.60 21.13 -34.61
N LEU A 907 20.79 19.80 -34.53
CA LEU A 907 20.27 18.98 -33.44
C LEU A 907 20.91 19.36 -32.10
N LEU A 908 22.22 19.50 -32.03
CA LEU A 908 22.92 19.88 -30.80
C LEU A 908 22.50 21.27 -30.30
N VAL A 909 22.30 22.23 -31.22
CA VAL A 909 21.76 23.55 -30.89
C VAL A 909 20.31 23.46 -30.40
N ALA A 910 19.49 22.64 -31.04
CA ALA A 910 18.10 22.46 -30.62
C ALA A 910 17.99 21.78 -29.25
N MET A 911 18.93 20.87 -28.92
CA MET A 911 19.04 20.25 -27.60
C MET A 911 19.39 21.26 -26.50
N ASP A 912 20.17 22.31 -26.78
CA ASP A 912 20.41 23.38 -25.80
C ASP A 912 19.20 24.32 -25.61
N GLY A 913 18.31 24.39 -26.61
CA GLY A 913 17.09 25.20 -26.57
C GLY A 913 15.94 24.58 -25.77
N VAL A 914 16.09 23.35 -25.28
CA VAL A 914 15.06 22.61 -24.52
C VAL A 914 15.63 22.02 -23.24
N GLU A 915 14.77 21.74 -22.25
CA GLU A 915 15.20 21.04 -21.04
C GLU A 915 15.44 19.55 -21.34
N VAL A 916 16.68 19.19 -21.69
CA VAL A 916 17.06 17.79 -21.92
C VAL A 916 17.24 17.07 -20.59
N VAL A 917 16.14 16.53 -20.05
CA VAL A 917 16.21 15.52 -18.99
C VAL A 917 16.91 14.26 -19.48
N ALA A 918 17.48 13.47 -18.56
CA ALA A 918 18.35 12.33 -18.87
C ALA A 918 17.73 11.28 -19.82
N HIS A 919 16.41 11.28 -19.99
CA HIS A 919 15.67 10.32 -20.81
C HIS A 919 14.68 11.02 -21.76
N CYS A 920 14.30 10.40 -22.87
CA CYS A 920 13.19 10.84 -23.73
C CYS A 920 11.83 10.60 -23.04
N PRO A 921 10.69 11.10 -23.59
CA PRO A 921 9.36 10.91 -22.99
C PRO A 921 8.99 9.43 -22.76
N HIS A 922 9.57 8.51 -23.52
CA HIS A 922 9.42 7.06 -23.36
C HIS A 922 10.50 6.39 -22.49
N GLY A 923 11.34 7.18 -21.82
CA GLY A 923 12.29 6.70 -20.81
C GLY A 923 13.61 6.14 -21.36
N ARG A 924 13.94 6.35 -22.65
CA ARG A 924 15.27 5.99 -23.21
C ARG A 924 16.31 7.05 -22.88
N PRO A 925 17.54 6.70 -22.48
CA PRO A 925 18.58 7.71 -22.24
C PRO A 925 18.86 8.55 -23.49
N VAL A 926 18.95 9.87 -23.33
CA VAL A 926 19.24 10.78 -24.46
C VAL A 926 20.74 10.85 -24.73
N ALA A 927 21.56 10.89 -23.67
CA ALA A 927 23.00 10.96 -23.78
C ALA A 927 23.71 10.26 -22.60
N ALA A 928 24.91 9.76 -22.85
CA ALA A 928 25.88 9.28 -21.85
C ALA A 928 27.16 10.12 -21.94
N ALA A 929 27.85 10.32 -20.82
CA ALA A 929 29.10 11.07 -20.80
C ALA A 929 30.18 10.36 -19.98
N LEU A 930 31.40 10.35 -20.50
CA LEU A 930 32.61 9.87 -19.84
C LEU A 930 33.57 11.05 -19.66
N THR A 931 33.91 11.38 -18.42
CA THR A 931 34.96 12.37 -18.13
C THR A 931 36.33 11.83 -18.49
N ARG A 932 37.28 12.72 -18.76
CA ARG A 932 38.68 12.35 -19.04
C ARG A 932 39.26 11.43 -17.97
N THR A 933 39.07 11.74 -16.68
CA THR A 933 39.56 10.91 -15.57
C THR A 933 38.93 9.52 -15.56
N GLN A 934 37.64 9.40 -15.89
CA GLN A 934 36.98 8.09 -16.01
C GLN A 934 37.50 7.31 -17.21
N LEU A 935 37.75 7.99 -18.34
CA LEU A 935 38.32 7.36 -19.52
C LEU A 935 39.76 6.90 -19.27
N GLU A 936 40.59 7.71 -18.62
CA GLU A 936 41.96 7.35 -18.20
C GLU A 936 41.94 6.16 -17.22
N GLY A 937 41.01 6.15 -16.27
CA GLY A 937 40.81 5.05 -15.33
C GLY A 937 40.45 3.70 -16.00
N LEU A 938 39.71 3.72 -17.13
CA LEU A 938 39.43 2.50 -17.90
C LEU A 938 40.69 1.87 -18.52
N PHE A 939 41.75 2.66 -18.71
CA PHE A 939 43.05 2.20 -19.22
C PHE A 939 44.12 2.13 -18.12
N HIS A 940 43.72 2.20 -16.84
CA HIS A 940 44.61 2.21 -15.68
C HIS A 940 45.70 3.29 -15.75
N ARG A 941 45.36 4.46 -16.30
CA ARG A 941 46.25 5.63 -16.44
C ARG A 941 45.99 6.70 -15.40
#